data_AF-A0A218X1F1-F1
#
_entry.id   AF-A0A218X1F1-F1
#
_cell.length_a   1.000
_cell.length_b   1.000
_cell.length_c   1.000
_cell.angle_alpha   90.00
_cell.angle_beta   90.00
_cell.angle_gamma   90.00
#
_symmetry.space_group_name_H-M   'P 1'
#
loop_
_entity.id
_entity.type
_entity.pdbx_description
1 polymer ?
#
loop_
_entity_poly.entity_id
_entity_poly.type
_entity_poly.pdbx_seq_one_letter_code
_entity_poly.pdbx_strand_id
1 'polypeptide(L)'
;MLIRSAKSLLFLSILMLLRGVVGAGNSANSSRPSIVNIGALFTYDSVIGRSAQPAVMAAVDDVNSDPNLLPGTKLNLIVHDTNCSGFLGTVEALQLIENDVVAAVGPQSSGIAHVISHVVNELRVPLLSFGATDPTLSSLQYPYFIRTTQSDYFQMYAIADIVEYFGWREVVAIFVDDDFGRSGISVLGDALTKSRAKIAYKAAFPPGATKTAIKDLLVEVNLMESRVYVVHVNPDSGLDIFSAAKYLGMTSAGYVWITTDWLSSVLDSTEQVDPSKMNLLQGVIALRHHTPDSDLKKSFLSRWNSLKYRGSPKPNSYALYAYDSVLLVARALDAFFNEGGNISFSNDPKLHDDNSTGLQLSSLHIFDGGQQFLQMILRTNFTGLSGQIQFDPDKNLIHPAFDVLNIGGTSFRRIGYWSNYSGLSVVSPEILYQKPPNTSTSNQHLYGVIWPGETTARPRGWVFPNNGKPLRIAVPNRVFYKEFVAKDKNPPGVKGYCIDVFESALNLLPYPVPHTYILYGNGIHNPDFSDLVYQVAQNNFDAAVGDITIVTNRTKIVDFTQPYMESGLVVVAPVKMQKSNPWAFLKPFTVPMWCVTGAFFLFVGAVVWILEHRINHEFRGPPRKQLITIFWFSFSTMFFSHRENTQSTLGRLVLIIWLFVVLIINSSYTASLTSILTVQQLTSGIQGIDSLIAGNQKIGVQEGSFAWNYLTDELNIAESRLVKLQSQEDYAIALQKGTKGGGVAAIVDELPYIELFLASTNCEFRTVGQEFTRSGWGFAFQRDSPLAVDLSTAILQLSENGDLQKIHDKWLSNSECTPAISDDQSRLSLDSFWGLFLICGIASFLALAVFFCRVFKQYQRFSPESNQEVEVEDIQPASSRQTTRSKSIKHLFDFVDKKEAEIKQMLKRKNSSDGPEPQTSQVSDGHFPSLSS
;
A
#
# COMPACT_ATOMS: atom_id res chain seq x y z
N MET A 1 -70.37 0.86 -4.15
CA MET A 1 -69.64 0.63 -5.42
C MET A 1 -69.16 -0.83 -5.48
N LEU A 2 -70.07 -1.79 -5.67
CA LEU A 2 -69.74 -3.24 -5.60
C LEU A 2 -70.63 -4.15 -6.49
N ILE A 3 -71.48 -3.57 -7.35
CA ILE A 3 -72.53 -4.29 -8.11
C ILE A 3 -72.30 -4.25 -9.64
N ARG A 4 -71.19 -3.66 -10.11
CA ARG A 4 -70.81 -3.65 -11.55
C ARG A 4 -69.87 -4.79 -12.00
N SER A 5 -69.17 -5.47 -11.08
CA SER A 5 -68.21 -6.53 -11.46
C SER A 5 -68.89 -7.87 -11.80
N ALA A 6 -70.01 -8.22 -11.12
CA ALA A 6 -70.66 -9.52 -11.27
C ALA A 6 -71.31 -9.78 -12.65
N LYS A 7 -71.71 -8.72 -13.37
CA LYS A 7 -72.36 -8.86 -14.69
C LYS A 7 -71.39 -9.14 -15.85
N SER A 8 -70.10 -8.85 -15.68
CA SER A 8 -69.10 -9.13 -16.73
C SER A 8 -68.64 -10.59 -16.72
N LEU A 9 -68.43 -11.19 -15.54
CA LEU A 9 -68.06 -12.61 -15.42
C LEU A 9 -69.15 -13.56 -15.94
N LEU A 10 -70.44 -13.23 -15.74
CA LEU A 10 -71.53 -14.09 -16.24
C LEU A 10 -71.65 -14.11 -17.77
N PHE A 11 -71.24 -13.04 -18.44
CA PHE A 11 -71.23 -12.98 -19.91
C PHE A 11 -70.04 -13.75 -20.50
N LEU A 12 -68.90 -13.75 -19.81
CA LEU A 12 -67.71 -14.51 -20.20
C LEU A 12 -67.91 -16.03 -20.04
N SER A 13 -68.57 -16.48 -18.96
CA SER A 13 -68.83 -17.92 -18.74
C SER A 13 -69.83 -18.50 -19.73
N ILE A 14 -70.86 -17.74 -20.13
CA ILE A 14 -71.82 -18.16 -21.16
C ILE A 14 -71.14 -18.23 -22.55
N LEU A 15 -70.18 -17.36 -22.85
CA LEU A 15 -69.41 -17.42 -24.10
C LEU A 15 -68.42 -18.61 -24.14
N MET A 16 -67.92 -19.08 -22.99
CA MET A 16 -67.13 -20.31 -22.92
C MET A 16 -67.99 -21.57 -23.09
N LEU A 17 -69.20 -21.59 -22.54
CA LEU A 17 -70.10 -22.76 -22.63
C LEU A 17 -70.71 -22.96 -24.04
N LEU A 18 -70.81 -21.91 -24.85
CA LEU A 18 -71.27 -21.97 -26.25
C LEU A 18 -70.18 -22.27 -27.29
N ARG A 19 -68.93 -22.55 -26.87
CA ARG A 19 -67.90 -23.18 -27.73
C ARG A 19 -67.78 -24.70 -27.54
N GLY A 20 -68.50 -25.27 -26.58
CA GLY A 20 -68.77 -26.72 -26.56
C GLY A 20 -69.92 -27.05 -27.50
N VAL A 21 -69.74 -28.08 -28.35
CA VAL A 21 -70.72 -28.56 -29.34
C VAL A 21 -70.93 -27.65 -30.56
N VAL A 22 -69.99 -27.70 -31.51
CA VAL A 22 -70.17 -28.25 -32.88
C VAL A 22 -68.78 -28.25 -33.52
N GLY A 23 -68.29 -29.45 -33.86
CA GLY A 23 -66.89 -29.62 -34.28
C GLY A 23 -66.50 -31.08 -34.48
N ALA A 24 -67.42 -31.92 -34.95
CA ALA A 24 -67.07 -33.22 -35.52
C ALA A 24 -66.40 -32.96 -36.88
N GLY A 25 -65.12 -32.61 -36.85
CA GLY A 25 -64.28 -32.33 -38.01
C GLY A 25 -63.03 -33.17 -37.94
N ASN A 26 -62.95 -34.15 -38.84
CA ASN A 26 -61.83 -35.04 -39.13
C ASN A 26 -60.61 -34.96 -38.19
N SER A 27 -60.38 -36.06 -37.46
CA SER A 27 -59.03 -36.50 -37.14
C SER A 27 -58.26 -36.72 -38.45
N ALA A 28 -57.67 -35.66 -38.99
CA ALA A 28 -56.62 -35.76 -39.98
C ALA A 28 -55.47 -36.50 -39.29
N ASN A 29 -55.30 -37.78 -39.61
CA ASN A 29 -54.08 -38.50 -39.28
C ASN A 29 -52.94 -37.74 -39.96
N SER A 30 -52.21 -36.93 -39.19
CA SER A 30 -50.91 -36.42 -39.61
C SER A 30 -49.99 -37.64 -39.71
N SER A 31 -49.93 -38.22 -40.90
CA SER A 31 -49.04 -39.34 -41.18
C SER A 31 -47.62 -38.79 -41.09
N ARG A 32 -46.91 -39.14 -40.01
CA ARG A 32 -45.49 -38.85 -39.87
C ARG A 32 -44.75 -39.24 -41.16
N PRO A 33 -43.85 -38.39 -41.67
CA PRO A 33 -43.13 -38.69 -42.91
C PRO A 33 -42.29 -39.95 -42.73
N SER A 34 -42.25 -40.81 -43.74
CA SER A 34 -41.51 -42.08 -43.67
C SER A 34 -40.00 -41.89 -43.70
N ILE A 35 -39.52 -40.80 -44.31
CA ILE A 35 -38.12 -40.40 -44.42
C ILE A 35 -38.02 -38.88 -44.17
N VAL A 36 -36.98 -38.46 -43.46
CA VAL A 36 -36.62 -37.05 -43.23
C VAL A 36 -35.15 -36.85 -43.58
N ASN A 37 -34.86 -35.85 -44.43
CA ASN A 37 -33.50 -35.49 -44.80
C ASN A 37 -32.87 -34.59 -43.73
N ILE A 38 -31.70 -35.00 -43.23
CA ILE A 38 -30.82 -34.16 -42.40
C ILE A 38 -29.47 -34.01 -43.10
N GLY A 39 -28.91 -32.81 -43.05
CA GLY A 39 -27.63 -32.50 -43.66
C GLY A 39 -26.47 -32.62 -42.67
N ALA A 40 -25.29 -32.99 -43.16
CA ALA A 40 -24.04 -32.96 -42.43
C ALA A 40 -22.94 -32.34 -43.30
N LEU A 41 -22.18 -31.41 -42.71
CA LEU A 41 -21.21 -30.57 -43.41
C LEU A 41 -19.94 -30.44 -42.56
N PHE A 42 -18.81 -30.97 -43.02
CA PHE A 42 -17.50 -30.78 -42.36
C PHE A 42 -16.40 -31.32 -43.27
N THR A 43 -15.12 -31.02 -42.98
CA THR A 43 -14.03 -31.60 -43.77
C THR A 43 -13.74 -33.01 -43.28
N TYR A 44 -13.81 -34.02 -44.14
CA TYR A 44 -13.58 -35.41 -43.71
C TYR A 44 -12.13 -35.66 -43.31
N ASP A 45 -11.15 -35.15 -44.08
CA ASP A 45 -9.73 -35.43 -43.86
C ASP A 45 -9.01 -34.53 -42.82
N SER A 46 -9.77 -33.91 -41.92
CA SER A 46 -9.22 -33.12 -40.80
C SER A 46 -9.17 -33.92 -39.50
N VAL A 47 -8.39 -33.48 -38.50
CA VAL A 47 -8.35 -34.11 -37.16
C VAL A 47 -9.74 -34.20 -36.51
N ILE A 48 -10.56 -33.15 -36.67
CA ILE A 48 -11.94 -33.11 -36.16
C ILE A 48 -12.82 -34.04 -36.99
N GLY A 49 -12.79 -33.91 -38.31
CA GLY A 49 -13.62 -34.68 -39.25
C GLY A 49 -13.45 -36.19 -39.18
N ARG A 50 -12.21 -36.69 -39.14
CA ARG A 50 -11.93 -38.14 -39.06
C ARG A 50 -12.49 -38.79 -37.78
N SER A 51 -12.64 -38.01 -36.71
CA SER A 51 -13.30 -38.45 -35.47
C SER A 51 -14.81 -38.16 -35.46
N ALA A 52 -15.28 -37.10 -36.11
CA ALA A 52 -16.70 -36.74 -36.18
C ALA A 52 -17.51 -37.60 -37.16
N GLN A 53 -16.96 -37.96 -38.32
CA GLN A 53 -17.66 -38.71 -39.37
C GLN A 53 -18.25 -40.04 -38.88
N PRO A 54 -17.49 -40.93 -38.18
CA PRO A 54 -18.03 -42.19 -37.69
C PRO A 54 -19.05 -41.98 -36.57
N ALA A 55 -18.94 -40.88 -35.81
CA ALA A 55 -19.84 -40.55 -34.71
C ALA A 55 -21.21 -40.05 -35.21
N VAL A 56 -21.23 -39.18 -36.23
CA VAL A 56 -22.46 -38.75 -36.92
C VAL A 56 -23.17 -39.96 -37.55
N MET A 57 -22.42 -40.82 -38.25
CA MET A 57 -22.98 -42.03 -38.86
C MET A 57 -23.51 -43.03 -37.82
N ALA A 58 -22.78 -43.24 -36.72
CA ALA A 58 -23.24 -44.07 -35.61
C ALA A 58 -24.53 -43.53 -34.99
N ALA A 59 -24.64 -42.22 -34.75
CA ALA A 59 -25.84 -41.61 -34.21
C ALA A 59 -27.07 -41.82 -35.11
N VAL A 60 -26.92 -41.73 -36.44
CA VAL A 60 -28.00 -42.01 -37.39
C VAL A 60 -28.38 -43.49 -37.41
N ASP A 61 -27.40 -44.41 -37.38
CA ASP A 61 -27.65 -45.85 -37.25
C ASP A 61 -28.41 -46.18 -35.95
N ASP A 62 -28.01 -45.58 -34.82
CA ASP A 62 -28.61 -45.81 -33.50
C ASP A 62 -30.03 -45.24 -33.41
N VAL A 63 -30.27 -44.01 -33.91
CA VAL A 63 -31.62 -43.40 -33.98
C VAL A 63 -32.55 -44.24 -34.85
N ASN A 64 -32.11 -44.66 -36.04
CA ASN A 64 -32.92 -45.48 -36.95
C ASN A 64 -33.14 -46.92 -36.43
N SER A 65 -32.46 -47.33 -35.36
CA SER A 65 -32.57 -48.65 -34.72
C SER A 65 -33.40 -48.64 -33.43
N ASP A 66 -33.62 -47.47 -32.80
CA ASP A 66 -34.43 -47.34 -31.59
C ASP A 66 -35.94 -47.24 -31.93
N PRO A 67 -36.77 -48.24 -31.61
CA PRO A 67 -38.20 -48.20 -31.93
C PRO A 67 -38.98 -47.13 -31.14
N ASN A 68 -38.39 -46.52 -30.11
CA ASN A 68 -39.02 -45.51 -29.27
C ASN A 68 -38.77 -44.08 -29.76
N LEU A 69 -37.79 -43.87 -30.63
CA LEU A 69 -37.39 -42.56 -31.14
C LEU A 69 -37.75 -42.46 -32.62
N LEU A 70 -38.53 -41.45 -33.01
CA LEU A 70 -39.06 -41.30 -34.37
C LEU A 70 -39.81 -42.54 -34.91
N PRO A 71 -40.73 -43.18 -34.15
CA PRO A 71 -41.49 -44.33 -34.63
C PRO A 71 -42.19 -44.04 -35.98
N GLY A 72 -41.91 -44.89 -36.97
CA GLY A 72 -42.43 -44.79 -38.34
C GLY A 72 -41.63 -43.89 -39.30
N THR A 73 -40.62 -43.17 -38.81
CA THR A 73 -39.83 -42.19 -39.58
C THR A 73 -38.36 -42.56 -39.55
N LYS A 74 -37.69 -42.57 -40.71
CA LYS A 74 -36.23 -42.77 -40.80
C LYS A 74 -35.50 -41.46 -41.08
N LEU A 75 -34.38 -41.25 -40.41
CA LEU A 75 -33.44 -40.19 -40.76
C LEU A 75 -32.56 -40.65 -41.94
N ASN A 76 -32.60 -39.87 -43.02
CA ASN A 76 -31.71 -39.97 -44.15
C ASN A 76 -30.62 -38.89 -44.01
N LEU A 77 -29.35 -39.30 -44.03
CA LEU A 77 -28.21 -38.41 -43.83
C LEU A 77 -27.56 -38.06 -45.18
N ILE A 78 -27.58 -36.77 -45.52
CA ILE A 78 -26.90 -36.23 -46.70
C ILE A 78 -25.61 -35.56 -46.20
N VAL A 79 -24.45 -35.95 -46.75
CA VAL A 79 -23.14 -35.52 -46.23
C VAL A 79 -22.30 -34.89 -47.34
N HIS A 80 -21.77 -33.68 -47.08
CA HIS A 80 -20.88 -32.95 -47.97
C HIS A 80 -19.52 -32.67 -47.29
N ASP A 81 -18.43 -32.80 -48.06
CA ASP A 81 -17.05 -32.58 -47.59
C ASP A 81 -16.58 -31.17 -47.92
N THR A 82 -16.26 -30.37 -46.91
CA THR A 82 -15.78 -28.99 -47.11
C THR A 82 -14.33 -28.88 -47.58
N ASN A 83 -13.59 -29.99 -47.67
CA ASN A 83 -12.23 -30.08 -48.23
C ASN A 83 -11.24 -29.02 -47.70
N CYS A 84 -11.33 -28.69 -46.40
CA CYS A 84 -10.54 -27.68 -45.69
C CYS A 84 -10.49 -26.27 -46.35
N SER A 85 -11.46 -25.95 -47.22
CA SER A 85 -11.49 -24.69 -47.97
C SER A 85 -12.71 -23.88 -47.60
N GLY A 86 -12.51 -22.63 -47.16
CA GLY A 86 -13.62 -21.73 -46.82
C GLY A 86 -14.54 -21.44 -48.00
N PHE A 87 -13.98 -21.28 -49.20
CA PHE A 87 -14.76 -21.04 -50.42
C PHE A 87 -15.49 -22.29 -50.90
N LEU A 88 -14.78 -23.42 -51.10
CA LEU A 88 -15.43 -24.65 -51.58
C LEU A 88 -16.45 -25.16 -50.54
N GLY A 89 -16.09 -25.13 -49.26
CA GLY A 89 -17.02 -25.50 -48.19
C GLY A 89 -18.25 -24.62 -48.07
N THR A 90 -18.22 -23.37 -48.57
CA THR A 90 -19.42 -22.54 -48.73
C THR A 90 -20.28 -23.02 -49.90
N VAL A 91 -19.68 -23.41 -51.03
CA VAL A 91 -20.41 -23.97 -52.18
C VAL A 91 -21.07 -25.31 -51.83
N GLU A 92 -20.33 -26.21 -51.18
CA GLU A 92 -20.81 -27.51 -50.70
C GLU A 92 -21.96 -27.37 -49.69
N ALA A 93 -21.93 -26.30 -48.88
CA ALA A 93 -23.01 -26.00 -47.95
C ALA A 93 -24.29 -25.49 -48.63
N LEU A 94 -24.17 -24.73 -49.72
CA LEU A 94 -25.33 -24.33 -50.54
C LEU A 94 -25.98 -25.59 -51.15
N GLN A 95 -25.17 -26.45 -51.79
CA GLN A 95 -25.62 -27.72 -52.36
C GLN A 95 -26.27 -28.64 -51.31
N LEU A 96 -25.75 -28.67 -50.08
CA LEU A 96 -26.39 -29.42 -49.01
C LEU A 96 -27.80 -28.92 -48.69
N ILE A 97 -28.04 -27.61 -48.76
CA ILE A 97 -29.34 -26.99 -48.47
C ILE A 97 -30.34 -27.18 -49.63
N GLU A 98 -29.88 -27.24 -50.89
CA GLU A 98 -30.68 -27.59 -52.08
C GLU A 98 -31.37 -28.96 -51.98
N ASN A 99 -30.96 -29.83 -51.05
CA ASN A 99 -31.52 -31.17 -50.85
C ASN A 99 -32.69 -31.24 -49.83
N ASP A 100 -33.37 -30.12 -49.57
CA ASP A 100 -34.52 -30.00 -48.66
C ASP A 100 -34.25 -30.61 -47.26
N VAL A 101 -33.11 -30.25 -46.66
CA VAL A 101 -32.73 -30.72 -45.32
C VAL A 101 -33.44 -29.92 -44.21
N VAL A 102 -34.00 -30.62 -43.21
CA VAL A 102 -34.72 -29.95 -42.10
C VAL A 102 -33.79 -29.34 -41.03
N ALA A 103 -32.53 -29.76 -41.02
CA ALA A 103 -31.44 -29.21 -40.23
C ALA A 103 -30.10 -29.60 -40.87
N ALA A 104 -29.07 -28.78 -40.64
CA ALA A 104 -27.70 -29.08 -41.01
C ALA A 104 -26.81 -29.21 -39.74
N VAL A 105 -26.03 -30.28 -39.67
CA VAL A 105 -25.07 -30.56 -38.59
C VAL A 105 -23.66 -30.22 -39.06
N GLY A 106 -23.04 -29.22 -38.43
CA GLY A 106 -21.84 -28.53 -38.90
C GLY A 106 -22.11 -27.05 -39.22
N PRO A 107 -21.23 -26.36 -39.99
CA PRO A 107 -19.90 -26.78 -40.42
C PRO A 107 -18.92 -26.87 -39.24
N GLN A 108 -17.78 -27.54 -39.44
CA GLN A 108 -16.69 -27.52 -38.44
C GLN A 108 -15.92 -26.19 -38.40
N SER A 109 -15.93 -25.41 -39.49
CA SER A 109 -15.16 -24.17 -39.62
C SER A 109 -16.03 -22.96 -39.32
N SER A 110 -15.57 -22.09 -38.43
CA SER A 110 -16.24 -20.83 -38.10
C SER A 110 -16.40 -19.90 -39.32
N GLY A 111 -15.39 -19.82 -40.20
CA GLY A 111 -15.49 -19.01 -41.41
C GLY A 111 -16.61 -19.46 -42.36
N ILE A 112 -16.78 -20.79 -42.53
CA ILE A 112 -17.92 -21.35 -43.28
C ILE A 112 -19.24 -21.09 -42.52
N ALA A 113 -19.24 -21.24 -41.18
CA ALA A 113 -20.42 -21.00 -40.36
C ALA A 113 -20.93 -19.57 -40.51
N HIS A 114 -20.05 -18.56 -40.57
CA HIS A 114 -20.43 -17.16 -40.76
C HIS A 114 -21.19 -16.93 -42.06
N VAL A 115 -20.67 -17.42 -43.18
CA VAL A 115 -21.29 -17.23 -44.50
C VAL A 115 -22.62 -17.99 -44.57
N ILE A 116 -22.65 -19.24 -44.14
CA ILE A 116 -23.83 -20.10 -44.25
C ILE A 116 -24.92 -19.73 -43.25
N SER A 117 -24.57 -19.15 -42.10
CA SER A 117 -25.57 -18.60 -41.16
C SER A 117 -26.46 -17.54 -41.80
N HIS A 118 -25.96 -16.74 -42.75
CA HIS A 118 -26.81 -15.79 -43.50
C HIS A 118 -27.80 -16.51 -44.43
N VAL A 119 -27.39 -17.59 -45.08
CA VAL A 119 -28.24 -18.38 -45.99
C VAL A 119 -29.34 -19.09 -45.20
N VAL A 120 -28.98 -19.81 -44.15
CA VAL A 120 -29.95 -20.60 -43.36
C VAL A 120 -30.92 -19.73 -42.56
N ASN A 121 -30.59 -18.46 -42.30
CA ASN A 121 -31.52 -17.50 -41.71
C ASN A 121 -32.70 -17.17 -42.64
N GLU A 122 -32.45 -16.93 -43.92
CA GLU A 122 -33.50 -16.65 -44.91
C GLU A 122 -34.33 -17.91 -45.18
N LEU A 123 -33.66 -19.05 -45.35
CA LEU A 123 -34.28 -20.36 -45.62
C LEU A 123 -34.86 -21.04 -44.36
N ARG A 124 -34.64 -20.47 -43.17
CA ARG A 124 -35.15 -20.92 -41.87
C ARG A 124 -34.72 -22.33 -41.44
N VAL A 125 -33.56 -22.79 -41.89
CA VAL A 125 -33.01 -24.12 -41.56
C VAL A 125 -32.14 -24.01 -40.30
N PRO A 126 -32.41 -24.76 -39.20
CA PRO A 126 -31.51 -24.78 -38.05
C PRO A 126 -30.12 -25.34 -38.41
N LEU A 127 -29.07 -24.60 -38.04
CA LEU A 127 -27.67 -24.95 -38.28
C LEU A 127 -26.98 -25.26 -36.95
N LEU A 128 -26.76 -26.54 -36.67
CA LEU A 128 -26.23 -27.04 -35.41
C LEU A 128 -24.75 -27.37 -35.56
N SER A 129 -23.86 -26.45 -35.16
CA SER A 129 -22.42 -26.67 -35.29
C SER A 129 -21.81 -27.26 -34.02
N PHE A 130 -21.20 -28.44 -34.18
CA PHE A 130 -20.37 -29.09 -33.18
C PHE A 130 -18.91 -28.62 -33.20
N GLY A 131 -18.49 -27.80 -34.19
CA GLY A 131 -17.08 -27.43 -34.40
C GLY A 131 -16.78 -25.93 -34.54
N ALA A 132 -17.77 -25.10 -34.86
CA ALA A 132 -17.60 -23.65 -35.02
C ALA A 132 -17.68 -22.94 -33.66
N THR A 133 -16.53 -22.81 -33.03
CA THR A 133 -16.35 -22.29 -31.66
C THR A 133 -16.28 -20.75 -31.58
N ASP A 134 -16.11 -20.04 -32.72
CA ASP A 134 -15.95 -18.57 -32.78
C ASP A 134 -17.09 -17.85 -32.04
N PRO A 135 -16.80 -17.04 -31.01
CA PRO A 135 -17.81 -16.45 -30.13
C PRO A 135 -18.82 -15.56 -30.86
N THR A 136 -18.45 -14.91 -31.97
CA THR A 136 -19.29 -13.95 -32.69
C THR A 136 -20.46 -14.62 -33.44
N LEU A 137 -20.43 -15.94 -33.64
CA LEU A 137 -21.57 -16.71 -34.17
C LEU A 137 -22.79 -16.75 -33.22
N SER A 138 -22.62 -16.40 -31.94
CA SER A 138 -23.75 -16.20 -31.00
C SER A 138 -24.49 -14.87 -31.20
N SER A 139 -24.07 -14.03 -32.17
CA SER A 139 -24.71 -12.75 -32.48
C SER A 139 -26.18 -12.88 -32.88
N LEU A 140 -26.98 -11.87 -32.53
CA LEU A 140 -28.40 -11.74 -32.90
C LEU A 140 -28.64 -11.74 -34.43
N GLN A 141 -27.60 -11.51 -35.23
CA GLN A 141 -27.69 -11.60 -36.69
C GLN A 141 -27.76 -13.05 -37.22
N TYR A 142 -27.56 -14.06 -36.37
CA TYR A 142 -27.57 -15.48 -36.72
C TYR A 142 -28.61 -16.28 -35.93
N PRO A 143 -29.92 -15.92 -35.97
CA PRO A 143 -30.94 -16.58 -35.16
C PRO A 143 -30.97 -18.11 -35.31
N TYR A 144 -30.76 -18.65 -36.52
CA TYR A 144 -30.81 -20.09 -36.80
C TYR A 144 -29.52 -20.88 -36.50
N PHE A 145 -28.43 -20.22 -36.10
CA PHE A 145 -27.21 -20.90 -35.65
C PHE A 145 -27.33 -21.36 -34.18
N ILE A 146 -26.99 -22.62 -33.89
CA ILE A 146 -26.95 -23.21 -32.55
C ILE A 146 -25.57 -23.85 -32.36
N ARG A 147 -24.88 -23.52 -31.26
CA ARG A 147 -23.57 -24.13 -30.95
C ARG A 147 -23.76 -25.35 -30.07
N THR A 148 -23.55 -26.54 -30.63
CA THR A 148 -23.64 -27.83 -29.91
C THR A 148 -22.31 -28.28 -29.29
N THR A 149 -21.38 -27.33 -29.14
CA THR A 149 -20.06 -27.48 -28.51
C THR A 149 -19.80 -26.26 -27.61
N GLN A 150 -18.62 -26.16 -27.00
CA GLN A 150 -18.26 -25.00 -26.17
C GLN A 150 -17.84 -23.80 -27.02
N SER A 151 -18.08 -22.59 -26.51
CA SER A 151 -17.64 -21.35 -27.14
C SER A 151 -16.19 -21.04 -26.78
N ASP A 152 -15.41 -20.53 -27.74
CA ASP A 152 -14.08 -19.98 -27.47
C ASP A 152 -14.12 -18.80 -26.49
N TYR A 153 -15.28 -18.13 -26.34
CA TYR A 153 -15.48 -17.14 -25.29
C TYR A 153 -15.07 -17.70 -23.92
N PHE A 154 -15.56 -18.88 -23.55
CA PHE A 154 -15.26 -19.48 -22.25
C PHE A 154 -13.83 -20.04 -22.19
N GLN A 155 -13.33 -20.58 -23.29
CA GLN A 155 -11.94 -21.04 -23.41
C GLN A 155 -10.92 -19.92 -23.14
N MET A 156 -11.15 -18.72 -23.65
CA MET A 156 -10.23 -17.58 -23.46
C MET A 156 -10.27 -17.03 -22.04
N TYR A 157 -11.41 -17.10 -21.35
CA TYR A 157 -11.48 -16.81 -19.91
C TYR A 157 -10.77 -17.89 -19.09
N ALA A 158 -10.87 -19.17 -19.46
CA ALA A 158 -10.09 -20.23 -18.81
C ALA A 158 -8.58 -19.99 -18.90
N ILE A 159 -8.10 -19.51 -20.05
CA ILE A 159 -6.69 -19.12 -20.24
C ILE A 159 -6.33 -17.87 -19.42
N ALA A 160 -7.19 -16.86 -19.38
CA ALA A 160 -6.97 -15.66 -18.57
C ALA A 160 -6.88 -15.98 -17.07
N ASP A 161 -7.78 -16.84 -16.54
CA ASP A 161 -7.74 -17.33 -15.16
C ASP A 161 -6.45 -18.11 -14.86
N ILE A 162 -5.95 -18.93 -15.82
CA ILE A 162 -4.65 -19.61 -15.70
C ILE A 162 -3.50 -18.60 -15.62
N VAL A 163 -3.53 -17.56 -16.45
CA VAL A 163 -2.51 -16.49 -16.48
C VAL A 163 -2.51 -15.71 -15.17
N GLU A 164 -3.68 -15.36 -14.63
CA GLU A 164 -3.83 -14.71 -13.32
C GLU A 164 -3.38 -15.62 -12.19
N TYR A 165 -3.77 -16.89 -12.18
CA TYR A 165 -3.41 -17.87 -11.14
C TYR A 165 -1.89 -18.04 -10.99
N PHE A 166 -1.16 -18.08 -12.11
CA PHE A 166 0.30 -18.13 -12.07
C PHE A 166 0.96 -16.75 -11.88
N GLY A 167 0.20 -15.65 -11.95
CA GLY A 167 0.66 -14.30 -11.65
C GLY A 167 1.40 -13.60 -12.80
N TRP A 168 1.21 -14.05 -14.04
CA TRP A 168 1.83 -13.41 -15.20
C TRP A 168 1.01 -12.21 -15.68
N ARG A 169 1.70 -11.16 -16.15
CA ARG A 169 1.08 -9.88 -16.57
C ARG A 169 1.02 -9.70 -18.09
N GLU A 170 1.87 -10.39 -18.83
CA GLU A 170 2.01 -10.23 -20.27
C GLU A 170 2.10 -11.58 -20.98
N VAL A 171 1.32 -11.75 -22.05
CA VAL A 171 1.36 -12.93 -22.92
C VAL A 171 1.58 -12.55 -24.37
N VAL A 172 2.13 -13.47 -25.16
CA VAL A 172 2.10 -13.39 -26.63
C VAL A 172 1.02 -14.35 -27.15
N ALA A 173 0.13 -13.84 -27.99
CA ALA A 173 -0.89 -14.64 -28.65
C ALA A 173 -0.40 -15.06 -30.04
N ILE A 174 -0.28 -16.36 -30.29
CA ILE A 174 0.05 -16.95 -31.59
C ILE A 174 -1.23 -17.56 -32.17
N PHE A 175 -1.67 -17.10 -33.33
CA PHE A 175 -2.96 -17.50 -33.90
C PHE A 175 -2.99 -17.49 -35.42
N VAL A 176 -3.97 -18.22 -35.97
CA VAL A 176 -4.27 -18.23 -37.40
C VAL A 176 -5.15 -17.02 -37.76
N ASP A 177 -4.84 -16.32 -38.85
CA ASP A 177 -5.54 -15.09 -39.26
C ASP A 177 -6.84 -15.40 -40.06
N ASP A 178 -7.73 -16.16 -39.43
CA ASP A 178 -9.12 -16.36 -39.84
C ASP A 178 -10.08 -15.82 -38.77
N ASP A 179 -11.39 -15.97 -38.97
CA ASP A 179 -12.39 -15.42 -38.06
C ASP A 179 -12.29 -16.06 -36.67
N PHE A 180 -12.16 -17.40 -36.62
CA PHE A 180 -11.92 -18.17 -35.39
C PHE A 180 -10.73 -17.59 -34.60
N GLY A 181 -9.56 -17.48 -35.21
CA GLY A 181 -8.36 -16.99 -34.54
C GLY A 181 -8.47 -15.52 -34.11
N ARG A 182 -8.98 -14.63 -34.98
CA ARG A 182 -9.13 -13.20 -34.66
C ARG A 182 -10.13 -12.97 -33.52
N SER A 183 -11.29 -13.62 -33.58
CA SER A 183 -12.36 -13.49 -32.58
C SER A 183 -11.91 -14.04 -31.23
N GLY A 184 -11.26 -15.21 -31.19
CA GLY A 184 -10.69 -15.79 -29.98
C GLY A 184 -9.64 -14.88 -29.33
N ILE A 185 -8.68 -14.37 -30.11
CA ILE A 185 -7.65 -13.46 -29.58
C ILE A 185 -8.20 -12.07 -29.21
N SER A 186 -9.34 -11.66 -29.75
CA SER A 186 -10.07 -10.48 -29.24
C SER A 186 -10.59 -10.73 -27.82
N VAL A 187 -11.32 -11.84 -27.61
CA VAL A 187 -11.86 -12.16 -26.28
C VAL A 187 -10.76 -12.42 -25.25
N LEU A 188 -9.63 -13.02 -25.64
CA LEU A 188 -8.47 -13.16 -24.77
C LEU A 188 -7.95 -11.80 -24.26
N GLY A 189 -7.92 -10.78 -25.13
CA GLY A 189 -7.54 -9.42 -24.75
C GLY A 189 -8.48 -8.82 -23.71
N ASP A 190 -9.79 -8.96 -23.91
CA ASP A 190 -10.81 -8.48 -22.99
C ASP A 190 -10.78 -9.22 -21.63
N ALA A 191 -10.56 -10.54 -21.67
CA ALA A 191 -10.46 -11.38 -20.47
C ALA A 191 -9.21 -11.03 -19.64
N LEU A 192 -8.03 -10.96 -20.26
CA LEU A 192 -6.78 -10.58 -19.59
C LEU A 192 -6.86 -9.18 -18.96
N THR A 193 -7.51 -8.22 -19.63
CA THR A 193 -7.67 -6.85 -19.14
C THR A 193 -8.37 -6.79 -17.78
N LYS A 194 -9.33 -7.69 -17.51
CA LYS A 194 -10.02 -7.79 -16.21
C LYS A 194 -9.07 -8.15 -15.07
N SER A 195 -8.09 -9.01 -15.34
CA SER A 195 -7.08 -9.50 -14.38
C SER A 195 -5.84 -8.58 -14.28
N ARG A 196 -5.87 -7.40 -14.93
CA ARG A 196 -4.70 -6.52 -15.14
C ARG A 196 -3.52 -7.28 -15.77
N ALA A 197 -3.82 -8.03 -16.81
CA ALA A 197 -2.86 -8.60 -17.74
C ALA A 197 -3.16 -8.08 -19.15
N LYS A 198 -2.21 -8.23 -20.08
CA LYS A 198 -2.39 -7.80 -21.47
C LYS A 198 -1.70 -8.73 -22.46
N ILE A 199 -2.13 -8.67 -23.72
CA ILE A 199 -1.40 -9.28 -24.83
C ILE A 199 -0.31 -8.29 -25.25
N ALA A 200 0.96 -8.66 -25.02
CA ALA A 200 2.12 -7.85 -25.39
C ALA A 200 2.37 -7.85 -26.91
N TYR A 201 2.08 -8.97 -27.57
CA TYR A 201 2.21 -9.10 -29.02
C TYR A 201 1.17 -10.08 -29.60
N LYS A 202 0.64 -9.76 -30.77
CA LYS A 202 -0.34 -10.56 -31.54
C LYS A 202 0.35 -11.11 -32.79
N ALA A 203 0.80 -12.35 -32.71
CA ALA A 203 1.53 -13.07 -33.73
C ALA A 203 0.54 -13.85 -34.64
N ALA A 204 0.10 -13.22 -35.72
CA ALA A 204 -0.82 -13.79 -36.69
C ALA A 204 -0.07 -14.48 -37.85
N PHE A 205 -0.59 -15.60 -38.36
CA PHE A 205 -0.15 -16.19 -39.64
C PHE A 205 -1.36 -16.62 -40.48
N PRO A 206 -1.29 -16.53 -41.83
CA PRO A 206 -2.44 -16.85 -42.68
C PRO A 206 -2.77 -18.36 -42.64
N PRO A 207 -4.05 -18.75 -42.84
CA PRO A 207 -4.44 -20.14 -43.04
C PRO A 207 -3.57 -20.83 -44.12
N GLY A 208 -3.05 -22.02 -43.82
CA GLY A 208 -2.16 -22.75 -44.73
C GLY A 208 -0.73 -22.20 -44.84
N ALA A 209 -0.28 -21.35 -43.91
CA ALA A 209 1.10 -20.86 -43.87
C ALA A 209 2.15 -21.98 -43.93
N THR A 210 3.27 -21.71 -44.62
CA THR A 210 4.39 -22.64 -44.72
C THR A 210 5.17 -22.74 -43.40
N LYS A 211 5.87 -23.85 -43.18
CA LYS A 211 6.72 -24.05 -41.99
C LYS A 211 7.82 -22.99 -41.86
N THR A 212 8.27 -22.38 -42.96
CA THR A 212 9.21 -21.27 -42.95
C THR A 212 8.56 -20.01 -42.37
N ALA A 213 7.37 -19.62 -42.84
CA ALA A 213 6.65 -18.46 -42.31
C ALA A 213 6.34 -18.60 -40.81
N ILE A 214 5.94 -19.81 -40.36
CA ILE A 214 5.73 -20.10 -38.93
C ILE A 214 7.05 -19.95 -38.13
N LYS A 215 8.17 -20.43 -38.67
CA LYS A 215 9.49 -20.30 -38.03
C LYS A 215 9.94 -18.85 -37.94
N ASP A 216 9.76 -18.07 -39.01
CA ASP A 216 10.17 -16.66 -39.05
C ASP A 216 9.35 -15.83 -38.05
N LEU A 217 8.03 -16.07 -37.97
CA LEU A 217 7.16 -15.48 -36.93
C LEU A 217 7.62 -15.85 -35.51
N LEU A 218 8.02 -17.11 -35.27
CA LEU A 218 8.55 -17.51 -33.96
C LEU A 218 9.89 -16.85 -33.61
N VAL A 219 10.72 -16.49 -34.59
CA VAL A 219 11.94 -15.70 -34.35
C VAL A 219 11.58 -14.32 -33.84
N GLU A 220 10.63 -13.62 -34.48
CA GLU A 220 10.15 -12.30 -34.02
C GLU A 220 9.54 -12.38 -32.61
N VAL A 221 8.69 -13.38 -32.38
CA VAL A 221 8.05 -13.65 -31.10
C VAL A 221 9.06 -13.92 -29.97
N ASN A 222 10.18 -14.59 -30.27
CA ASN A 222 11.24 -14.86 -29.29
C ASN A 222 12.07 -13.62 -28.91
N LEU A 223 11.99 -12.53 -29.68
CA LEU A 223 12.65 -11.25 -29.35
C LEU A 223 11.87 -10.41 -28.33
N MET A 224 10.59 -10.72 -28.11
CA MET A 224 9.71 -10.06 -27.13
C MET A 224 10.14 -10.38 -25.69
N GLU A 225 9.63 -9.63 -24.72
CA GLU A 225 9.94 -9.82 -23.29
C GLU A 225 9.16 -10.98 -22.66
N SER A 226 7.86 -11.10 -22.97
CA SER A 226 7.04 -12.20 -22.45
C SER A 226 7.54 -13.56 -22.95
N ARG A 227 7.45 -14.55 -22.06
CA ARG A 227 7.75 -15.96 -22.30
C ARG A 227 6.52 -16.85 -22.11
N VAL A 228 5.33 -16.26 -22.02
CA VAL A 228 4.03 -16.94 -21.95
C VAL A 228 3.36 -16.88 -23.31
N TYR A 229 3.29 -18.02 -23.99
CA TYR A 229 2.74 -18.13 -25.34
C TYR A 229 1.38 -18.82 -25.30
N VAL A 230 0.35 -18.11 -25.76
CA VAL A 230 -0.99 -18.67 -25.96
C VAL A 230 -1.14 -19.04 -27.44
N VAL A 231 -1.38 -20.31 -27.74
CA VAL A 231 -1.43 -20.86 -29.11
C VAL A 231 -2.85 -21.28 -29.45
N HIS A 232 -3.53 -20.44 -30.24
CA HIS A 232 -4.91 -20.62 -30.67
C HIS A 232 -4.97 -20.78 -32.19
N VAL A 233 -4.89 -22.03 -32.66
CA VAL A 233 -4.76 -22.36 -34.08
C VAL A 233 -5.58 -23.59 -34.45
N ASN A 234 -5.74 -23.82 -35.76
CA ASN A 234 -6.37 -25.02 -36.27
C ASN A 234 -5.51 -26.28 -35.95
N PRO A 235 -6.13 -27.44 -35.62
CA PRO A 235 -5.41 -28.66 -35.23
C PRO A 235 -4.30 -29.10 -36.19
N ASP A 236 -4.50 -28.89 -37.48
CA ASP A 236 -3.61 -29.39 -38.54
C ASP A 236 -2.30 -28.59 -38.67
N SER A 237 -2.24 -27.34 -38.20
CA SER A 237 -1.03 -26.49 -38.24
C SER A 237 -0.27 -26.40 -36.91
N GLY A 238 -0.92 -26.70 -35.78
CA GLY A 238 -0.36 -26.44 -34.45
C GLY A 238 0.91 -27.23 -34.09
N LEU A 239 1.10 -28.45 -34.61
CA LEU A 239 2.32 -29.23 -34.35
C LEU A 239 3.56 -28.69 -35.07
N ASP A 240 3.40 -27.93 -36.16
CA ASP A 240 4.52 -27.29 -36.85
C ASP A 240 5.10 -26.12 -36.05
N ILE A 241 4.26 -25.43 -35.26
CA ILE A 241 4.68 -24.40 -34.31
C ILE A 241 5.62 -25.01 -33.26
N PHE A 242 5.25 -26.12 -32.62
CA PHE A 242 6.09 -26.78 -31.62
C PHE A 242 7.37 -27.39 -32.21
N SER A 243 7.31 -27.86 -33.45
CA SER A 243 8.50 -28.33 -34.19
C SER A 243 9.51 -27.19 -34.41
N ALA A 244 9.03 -26.01 -34.82
CA ALA A 244 9.87 -24.82 -34.99
C ALA A 244 10.33 -24.23 -33.65
N ALA A 245 9.47 -24.18 -32.63
CA ALA A 245 9.80 -23.72 -31.28
C ALA A 245 10.93 -24.55 -30.65
N LYS A 246 10.90 -25.87 -30.80
CA LYS A 246 11.99 -26.75 -30.33
C LYS A 246 13.30 -26.49 -31.08
N TYR A 247 13.24 -26.31 -32.40
CA TYR A 247 14.41 -25.95 -33.21
C TYR A 247 15.03 -24.61 -32.76
N LEU A 248 14.20 -23.65 -32.35
CA LEU A 248 14.61 -22.33 -31.84
C LEU A 248 14.97 -22.32 -30.34
N GLY A 249 14.96 -23.47 -29.65
CA GLY A 249 15.28 -23.57 -28.22
C GLY A 249 14.19 -23.05 -27.27
N MET A 250 13.00 -22.71 -27.79
CA MET A 250 11.87 -22.12 -27.06
C MET A 250 11.08 -23.14 -26.21
N THR A 251 11.62 -24.35 -26.02
CA THR A 251 11.09 -25.41 -25.15
C THR A 251 11.99 -25.66 -23.93
N SER A 252 12.88 -24.73 -23.62
CA SER A 252 13.77 -24.75 -22.46
C SER A 252 13.11 -24.15 -21.21
N ALA A 253 13.78 -24.29 -20.05
CA ALA A 253 13.33 -23.68 -18.81
C ALA A 253 13.11 -22.16 -18.95
N GLY A 254 12.02 -21.66 -18.38
CA GLY A 254 11.60 -20.26 -18.45
C GLY A 254 10.53 -19.96 -19.50
N TYR A 255 10.31 -20.84 -20.48
CA TYR A 255 9.21 -20.74 -21.44
C TYR A 255 7.93 -21.35 -20.88
N VAL A 256 6.78 -20.80 -21.26
CA VAL A 256 5.44 -21.30 -20.93
C VAL A 256 4.61 -21.36 -22.20
N TRP A 257 3.98 -22.50 -22.45
CA TRP A 257 3.12 -22.72 -23.61
C TRP A 257 1.74 -23.16 -23.14
N ILE A 258 0.72 -22.42 -23.54
CA ILE A 258 -0.70 -22.71 -23.27
C ILE A 258 -1.39 -22.86 -24.62
N THR A 259 -2.02 -24.00 -24.87
CA THR A 259 -2.82 -24.23 -26.10
C THR A 259 -4.29 -24.26 -25.79
N THR A 260 -5.12 -23.83 -26.76
CA THR A 260 -6.54 -24.19 -26.74
C THR A 260 -6.74 -25.69 -27.02
N ASP A 261 -8.00 -26.12 -27.00
CA ASP A 261 -8.45 -27.51 -27.12
C ASP A 261 -7.96 -28.28 -28.36
N TRP A 262 -7.51 -27.57 -29.42
CA TRP A 262 -6.99 -28.20 -30.65
C TRP A 262 -5.93 -29.26 -30.34
N LEU A 263 -5.01 -29.00 -29.39
CA LEU A 263 -3.93 -29.93 -29.07
C LEU A 263 -4.47 -31.18 -28.39
N SER A 264 -5.44 -31.03 -27.47
CA SER A 264 -6.10 -32.18 -26.86
C SER A 264 -6.85 -33.03 -27.89
N SER A 265 -7.47 -32.39 -28.88
CA SER A 265 -8.19 -33.07 -29.96
C SER A 265 -7.25 -33.88 -30.87
N VAL A 266 -6.05 -33.37 -31.16
CA VAL A 266 -5.00 -34.13 -31.86
C VAL A 266 -4.51 -35.33 -31.03
N LEU A 267 -4.27 -35.13 -29.73
CA LEU A 267 -3.74 -36.16 -28.85
C LEU A 267 -4.76 -37.28 -28.58
N ASP A 268 -6.02 -36.92 -28.28
CA ASP A 268 -7.10 -37.89 -28.01
C ASP A 268 -7.44 -38.74 -29.25
N SER A 269 -7.36 -38.18 -30.47
CA SER A 269 -7.56 -38.94 -31.71
C SER A 269 -6.41 -39.89 -32.05
N THR A 270 -5.22 -39.75 -31.45
CA THR A 270 -4.03 -40.53 -31.83
C THR A 270 -3.98 -41.90 -31.13
N GLU A 271 -3.86 -42.99 -31.89
CA GLU A 271 -3.84 -44.35 -31.30
C GLU A 271 -2.60 -44.65 -30.46
N GLN A 272 -1.41 -44.38 -31.02
CA GLN A 272 -0.11 -44.44 -30.35
C GLN A 272 0.57 -43.08 -30.52
N VAL A 273 0.79 -42.37 -29.41
CA VAL A 273 1.44 -41.06 -29.49
C VAL A 273 2.94 -41.24 -29.74
N ASP A 274 3.38 -40.81 -30.91
CA ASP A 274 4.78 -40.82 -31.33
C ASP A 274 5.67 -40.16 -30.26
N PRO A 275 6.66 -40.87 -29.68
CA PRO A 275 7.55 -40.31 -28.68
C PRO A 275 8.30 -39.06 -29.14
N SER A 276 8.57 -38.95 -30.45
CA SER A 276 9.19 -37.74 -31.01
C SER A 276 8.27 -36.52 -30.94
N LYS A 277 6.96 -36.70 -31.17
CA LYS A 277 5.94 -35.66 -31.03
C LYS A 277 5.71 -35.27 -29.57
N MET A 278 5.62 -36.24 -28.66
CA MET A 278 5.51 -35.93 -27.22
C MET A 278 6.72 -35.16 -26.71
N ASN A 279 7.92 -35.45 -27.23
CA ASN A 279 9.14 -34.71 -26.92
C ASN A 279 9.12 -33.26 -27.48
N LEU A 280 8.19 -32.87 -28.36
CA LEU A 280 7.97 -31.46 -28.74
C LEU A 280 7.11 -30.69 -27.72
N LEU A 281 6.30 -31.41 -26.95
CA LEU A 281 5.19 -30.87 -26.16
C LEU A 281 5.46 -30.89 -24.65
N GLN A 282 6.69 -31.17 -24.22
CA GLN A 282 7.02 -31.30 -22.78
C GLN A 282 6.76 -29.98 -22.03
N GLY A 283 5.96 -30.07 -20.99
CA GLY A 283 5.57 -28.95 -20.13
C GLY A 283 4.51 -28.01 -20.71
N VAL A 284 3.92 -28.34 -21.87
CA VAL A 284 2.79 -27.60 -22.43
C VAL A 284 1.55 -27.78 -21.55
N ILE A 285 0.81 -26.69 -21.31
CA ILE A 285 -0.55 -26.73 -20.77
C ILE A 285 -1.52 -26.75 -21.96
N ALA A 286 -2.49 -27.66 -21.95
CA ALA A 286 -3.53 -27.74 -22.94
C ALA A 286 -4.89 -27.73 -22.26
N LEU A 287 -5.85 -27.00 -22.82
CA LEU A 287 -7.26 -27.19 -22.47
C LEU A 287 -7.84 -28.37 -23.24
N ARG A 288 -8.97 -28.90 -22.75
CA ARG A 288 -9.82 -29.85 -23.46
C ARG A 288 -11.27 -29.62 -23.05
N HIS A 289 -12.20 -29.69 -24.00
CA HIS A 289 -13.63 -29.67 -23.69
C HIS A 289 -14.00 -30.72 -22.64
N HIS A 290 -14.56 -30.28 -21.51
CA HIS A 290 -14.94 -31.19 -20.43
C HIS A 290 -16.18 -32.00 -20.85
N THR A 291 -16.09 -33.32 -20.70
CA THR A 291 -17.21 -34.25 -20.94
C THR A 291 -17.28 -35.24 -19.77
N PRO A 292 -18.40 -35.32 -19.02
CA PRO A 292 -18.53 -36.18 -17.85
C PRO A 292 -18.21 -37.65 -18.14
N ASP A 293 -17.63 -38.36 -17.18
CA ASP A 293 -17.28 -39.78 -17.32
C ASP A 293 -18.48 -40.71 -17.06
N SER A 294 -19.53 -40.51 -17.86
CA SER A 294 -20.82 -41.21 -17.82
C SER A 294 -20.75 -42.65 -18.36
N ASP A 295 -21.71 -43.49 -17.97
CA ASP A 295 -21.79 -44.86 -18.47
C ASP A 295 -22.27 -44.92 -19.94
N LEU A 296 -23.00 -43.90 -20.40
CA LEU A 296 -23.33 -43.71 -21.83
C LEU A 296 -22.04 -43.52 -22.66
N LYS A 297 -21.15 -42.61 -22.21
CA LYS A 297 -19.84 -42.37 -22.82
C LYS A 297 -18.99 -43.65 -22.82
N LYS A 298 -18.88 -44.36 -21.69
CA LYS A 298 -18.14 -45.64 -21.61
C LYS A 298 -18.70 -46.72 -22.55
N SER A 299 -20.03 -46.83 -22.65
CA SER A 299 -20.71 -47.77 -23.56
C SER A 299 -20.46 -47.43 -25.02
N PHE A 300 -20.49 -46.14 -25.39
CA PHE A 300 -20.13 -45.70 -26.74
C PHE A 300 -18.66 -45.99 -27.09
N LEU A 301 -17.74 -45.66 -26.18
CA LEU A 301 -16.31 -45.88 -26.37
C LEU A 301 -15.95 -47.37 -26.48
N SER A 302 -16.63 -48.26 -25.74
CA SER A 302 -16.35 -49.70 -25.80
C SER A 302 -16.75 -50.33 -27.15
N ARG A 303 -17.80 -49.81 -27.80
CA ARG A 303 -18.23 -50.25 -29.14
C ARG A 303 -17.58 -49.50 -30.30
N TRP A 304 -16.83 -48.41 -30.07
CA TRP A 304 -16.20 -47.59 -31.12
C TRP A 304 -15.42 -48.44 -32.15
N ASN A 305 -14.55 -49.32 -31.67
CA ASN A 305 -13.74 -50.21 -32.53
C ASN A 305 -14.56 -51.30 -33.26
N SER A 306 -15.82 -51.49 -32.90
CA SER A 306 -16.75 -52.44 -33.51
C SER A 306 -17.75 -51.79 -34.49
N LEU A 307 -17.73 -50.46 -34.61
CA LEU A 307 -18.49 -49.74 -35.63
C LEU A 307 -18.10 -50.24 -37.03
N LYS A 308 -19.01 -50.12 -38.00
CA LYS A 308 -18.82 -50.57 -39.40
C LYS A 308 -17.57 -49.95 -40.06
N TYR A 309 -17.11 -48.81 -39.54
CA TYR A 309 -16.02 -47.97 -40.02
C TYR A 309 -14.68 -48.36 -39.35
N ARG A 310 -14.15 -49.55 -39.69
CA ARG A 310 -12.84 -50.00 -39.20
C ARG A 310 -11.70 -49.07 -39.64
N GLY A 311 -10.79 -48.75 -38.72
CA GLY A 311 -9.61 -47.92 -38.99
C GLY A 311 -9.80 -46.42 -38.71
N SER A 312 -10.97 -46.01 -38.21
CA SER A 312 -11.18 -44.64 -37.73
C SER A 312 -10.30 -44.32 -36.52
N PRO A 313 -9.77 -43.09 -36.40
CA PRO A 313 -9.06 -42.63 -35.19
C PRO A 313 -9.90 -42.76 -33.93
N LYS A 314 -9.27 -42.64 -32.76
CA LYS A 314 -10.01 -42.55 -31.49
C LYS A 314 -10.95 -41.33 -31.49
N PRO A 315 -12.08 -41.38 -30.75
CA PRO A 315 -12.99 -40.25 -30.67
C PRO A 315 -12.44 -39.19 -29.72
N ASN A 316 -12.27 -37.97 -30.23
CA ASN A 316 -12.03 -36.77 -29.43
C ASN A 316 -13.37 -36.17 -28.94
N SER A 317 -13.31 -35.06 -28.20
CA SER A 317 -14.51 -34.38 -27.67
C SER A 317 -15.49 -33.95 -28.76
N TYR A 318 -14.99 -33.47 -29.91
CA TYR A 318 -15.82 -33.10 -31.07
C TYR A 318 -16.65 -34.27 -31.61
N ALA A 319 -16.15 -35.50 -31.58
CA ALA A 319 -16.92 -36.69 -31.96
C ALA A 319 -18.14 -36.90 -31.05
N LEU A 320 -18.01 -36.65 -29.74
CA LEU A 320 -19.11 -36.77 -28.78
C LEU A 320 -20.17 -35.69 -29.01
N TYR A 321 -19.75 -34.45 -29.26
CA TYR A 321 -20.67 -33.36 -29.63
C TYR A 321 -21.36 -33.60 -30.98
N ALA A 322 -20.66 -34.16 -31.97
CA ALA A 322 -21.24 -34.48 -33.28
C ALA A 322 -22.31 -35.58 -33.18
N TYR A 323 -22.07 -36.62 -32.37
CA TYR A 323 -23.08 -37.65 -32.06
C TYR A 323 -24.31 -37.04 -31.36
N ASP A 324 -24.09 -36.25 -30.30
CA ASP A 324 -25.18 -35.63 -29.53
C ASP A 324 -25.97 -34.60 -30.36
N SER A 325 -25.34 -33.96 -31.36
CA SER A 325 -26.02 -33.05 -32.29
C SER A 325 -27.08 -33.76 -33.14
N VAL A 326 -26.76 -34.95 -33.66
CA VAL A 326 -27.73 -35.78 -34.39
C VAL A 326 -28.84 -36.27 -33.47
N LEU A 327 -28.49 -36.70 -32.25
CA LEU A 327 -29.46 -37.16 -31.26
C LEU A 327 -30.41 -36.04 -30.79
N LEU A 328 -29.91 -34.81 -30.68
CA LEU A 328 -30.69 -33.60 -30.43
C LEU A 328 -31.68 -33.33 -31.58
N VAL A 329 -31.23 -33.36 -32.83
CA VAL A 329 -32.11 -33.21 -34.02
C VAL A 329 -33.20 -34.28 -34.02
N ALA A 330 -32.85 -35.55 -33.76
CA ALA A 330 -33.80 -36.66 -33.71
C ALA A 330 -34.88 -36.49 -32.64
N ARG A 331 -34.49 -36.11 -31.41
CA ARG A 331 -35.41 -35.87 -30.28
C ARG A 331 -36.30 -34.66 -30.52
N ALA A 332 -35.74 -33.57 -31.06
CA ALA A 332 -36.49 -32.39 -31.42
C ALA A 332 -37.50 -32.66 -32.55
N LEU A 333 -37.16 -33.53 -33.52
CA LEU A 333 -38.08 -33.94 -34.59
C LEU A 333 -39.23 -34.79 -34.04
N ASP A 334 -38.95 -35.72 -33.12
CA ASP A 334 -40.02 -36.52 -32.50
C ASP A 334 -41.00 -35.64 -31.72
N ALA A 335 -40.50 -34.68 -30.94
CA ALA A 335 -41.31 -33.66 -30.27
C ALA A 335 -42.11 -32.80 -31.27
N PHE A 336 -41.48 -32.32 -32.35
CA PHE A 336 -42.12 -31.54 -33.41
C PHE A 336 -43.28 -32.30 -34.07
N PHE A 337 -43.11 -33.58 -34.39
CA PHE A 337 -44.19 -34.41 -34.93
C PHE A 337 -45.28 -34.71 -33.90
N ASN A 338 -44.94 -34.90 -32.62
CA ASN A 338 -45.91 -35.10 -31.54
C ASN A 338 -46.79 -33.87 -31.29
N GLU A 339 -46.27 -32.65 -31.50
CA GLU A 339 -47.05 -31.41 -31.45
C GLU A 339 -47.84 -31.13 -32.77
N GLY A 340 -47.80 -32.05 -33.74
CA GLY A 340 -48.53 -31.92 -35.01
C GLY A 340 -47.81 -31.11 -36.09
N GLY A 341 -46.51 -30.86 -35.92
CA GLY A 341 -45.66 -30.24 -36.93
C GLY A 341 -45.62 -31.06 -38.23
N ASN A 342 -45.61 -30.37 -39.36
CA ASN A 342 -45.50 -30.96 -40.70
C ASN A 342 -44.23 -30.44 -41.39
N ILE A 343 -43.62 -31.25 -42.25
CA ILE A 343 -42.50 -30.84 -43.09
C ILE A 343 -43.04 -30.41 -44.44
N SER A 344 -42.85 -29.13 -44.77
CA SER A 344 -43.08 -28.56 -46.09
C SER A 344 -42.03 -27.50 -46.39
N PHE A 345 -41.76 -27.33 -47.68
CA PHE A 345 -40.78 -26.40 -48.22
C PHE A 345 -41.48 -25.51 -49.25
N SER A 346 -41.13 -24.22 -49.27
CA SER A 346 -41.71 -23.22 -50.16
C SER A 346 -40.66 -22.34 -50.82
N ASN A 347 -40.89 -21.91 -52.06
CA ASN A 347 -39.94 -21.08 -52.81
C ASN A 347 -39.85 -19.67 -52.20
N ASP A 348 -38.65 -19.13 -52.02
CA ASP A 348 -38.49 -17.72 -51.63
C ASP A 348 -38.80 -16.81 -52.85
N PRO A 349 -39.80 -15.91 -52.78
CA PRO A 349 -40.09 -14.96 -53.87
C PRO A 349 -38.97 -13.96 -54.15
N LYS A 350 -37.96 -13.83 -53.28
CA LYS A 350 -36.73 -13.04 -53.52
C LYS A 350 -35.71 -13.79 -54.40
N LEU A 351 -35.71 -15.13 -54.38
CA LEU A 351 -34.74 -15.97 -55.07
C LEU A 351 -35.30 -16.40 -56.43
N HIS A 352 -35.47 -15.43 -57.32
CA HIS A 352 -35.91 -15.67 -58.68
C HIS A 352 -34.71 -15.77 -59.62
N ASP A 353 -34.57 -16.89 -60.34
CA ASP A 353 -33.58 -16.99 -61.40
C ASP A 353 -34.04 -16.12 -62.59
N ASP A 354 -33.22 -15.15 -62.97
CA ASP A 354 -33.26 -14.58 -64.31
C ASP A 354 -32.71 -15.65 -65.27
N ASN A 355 -33.40 -15.89 -66.39
CA ASN A 355 -33.09 -16.95 -67.38
C ASN A 355 -31.70 -16.82 -68.08
N SER A 356 -30.80 -15.97 -67.59
CA SER A 356 -29.46 -15.72 -68.12
C SER A 356 -28.32 -16.13 -67.17
N THR A 357 -28.59 -16.44 -65.89
CA THR A 357 -27.56 -16.82 -64.91
C THR A 357 -27.56 -18.34 -64.64
N GLY A 358 -26.41 -18.99 -64.77
CA GLY A 358 -26.25 -20.44 -64.54
C GLY A 358 -26.17 -20.87 -63.06
N LEU A 359 -26.62 -20.02 -62.13
CA LEU A 359 -26.76 -20.35 -60.71
C LEU A 359 -28.24 -20.69 -60.48
N GLN A 360 -28.54 -21.88 -59.95
CA GLN A 360 -29.91 -22.35 -59.71
C GLN A 360 -30.44 -21.87 -58.35
N LEU A 361 -30.48 -20.55 -58.12
CA LEU A 361 -30.88 -19.99 -56.83
C LEU A 361 -32.36 -20.28 -56.50
N SER A 362 -33.18 -20.56 -57.51
CA SER A 362 -34.58 -20.98 -57.35
C SER A 362 -34.76 -22.39 -56.74
N SER A 363 -33.69 -23.18 -56.60
CA SER A 363 -33.73 -24.49 -55.92
C SER A 363 -33.53 -24.42 -54.40
N LEU A 364 -33.28 -23.23 -53.85
CA LEU A 364 -33.18 -23.00 -52.41
C LEU A 364 -34.56 -22.69 -51.82
N HIS A 365 -35.15 -23.67 -51.14
CA HIS A 365 -36.47 -23.54 -50.52
C HIS A 365 -36.41 -23.13 -49.04
N ILE A 366 -37.40 -22.35 -48.61
CA ILE A 366 -37.65 -22.02 -47.20
C ILE A 366 -38.29 -23.22 -46.52
N PHE A 367 -37.76 -23.64 -45.37
CA PHE A 367 -38.42 -24.60 -44.50
C PHE A 367 -39.56 -23.92 -43.71
N ASP A 368 -40.82 -24.19 -44.07
CA ASP A 368 -41.99 -23.53 -43.48
C ASP A 368 -42.09 -23.73 -41.96
N GLY A 369 -41.76 -24.94 -41.50
CA GLY A 369 -41.74 -25.33 -40.09
C GLY A 369 -40.52 -24.84 -39.31
N GLY A 370 -39.53 -24.22 -39.97
CA GLY A 370 -38.20 -23.95 -39.43
C GLY A 370 -38.17 -23.21 -38.10
N GLN A 371 -38.96 -22.14 -37.96
CA GLN A 371 -39.03 -21.38 -36.71
C GLN A 371 -39.63 -22.21 -35.55
N GLN A 372 -40.61 -23.07 -35.82
CA GLN A 372 -41.18 -23.95 -34.79
C GLN A 372 -40.20 -25.05 -34.41
N PHE A 373 -39.52 -25.64 -35.40
CA PHE A 373 -38.52 -26.68 -35.17
C PHE A 373 -37.30 -26.15 -34.39
N LEU A 374 -36.84 -24.93 -34.69
CA LEU A 374 -35.81 -24.22 -33.90
C LEU A 374 -36.22 -24.10 -32.42
N GLN A 375 -37.48 -23.77 -32.14
CA GLN A 375 -37.98 -23.72 -30.76
C GLN A 375 -38.01 -25.11 -30.10
N MET A 376 -38.27 -26.19 -30.85
CA MET A 376 -38.17 -27.56 -30.31
C MET A 376 -36.73 -27.95 -29.99
N ILE A 377 -35.76 -27.60 -30.85
CA ILE A 377 -34.33 -27.81 -30.58
C ILE A 377 -33.92 -27.10 -29.28
N LEU A 378 -34.26 -25.81 -29.13
CA LEU A 378 -33.87 -25.03 -27.95
C LEU A 378 -34.59 -25.45 -26.65
N ARG A 379 -35.77 -26.06 -26.74
CA ARG A 379 -36.50 -26.63 -25.59
C ARG A 379 -36.08 -28.06 -25.24
N THR A 380 -35.44 -28.77 -26.16
CA THR A 380 -35.04 -30.16 -25.96
C THR A 380 -33.95 -30.25 -24.89
N ASN A 381 -34.18 -31.10 -23.89
CA ASN A 381 -33.28 -31.25 -22.74
C ASN A 381 -33.04 -32.75 -22.48
N PHE A 382 -31.79 -33.19 -22.54
CA PHE A 382 -31.39 -34.57 -22.25
C PHE A 382 -29.92 -34.69 -21.85
N THR A 383 -29.53 -35.84 -21.30
CA THR A 383 -28.12 -36.19 -21.06
C THR A 383 -27.61 -37.04 -22.22
N GLY A 384 -26.61 -36.55 -22.95
CA GLY A 384 -25.93 -37.21 -24.06
C GLY A 384 -24.60 -37.86 -23.68
N LEU A 385 -23.75 -38.13 -24.67
CA LEU A 385 -22.38 -38.61 -24.47
C LEU A 385 -21.44 -37.55 -23.90
N SER A 386 -21.66 -36.30 -24.28
CA SER A 386 -20.84 -35.13 -23.90
C SER A 386 -21.26 -34.47 -22.59
N GLY A 387 -22.42 -34.82 -22.03
CA GLY A 387 -22.96 -34.26 -20.79
C GLY A 387 -24.43 -33.86 -20.91
N GLN A 388 -24.83 -32.81 -20.20
CA GLN A 388 -26.19 -32.27 -20.29
C GLN A 388 -26.33 -31.38 -21.53
N ILE A 389 -27.23 -31.73 -22.44
CA ILE A 389 -27.59 -30.92 -23.60
C ILE A 389 -28.80 -30.06 -23.24
N GLN A 390 -28.54 -28.77 -23.03
CA GLN A 390 -29.51 -27.71 -22.83
C GLN A 390 -28.86 -26.38 -23.23
N PHE A 391 -29.65 -25.45 -23.79
CA PHE A 391 -29.15 -24.17 -24.30
C PHE A 391 -29.46 -22.98 -23.39
N ASP A 392 -28.57 -22.00 -23.42
CA ASP A 392 -28.77 -20.65 -22.86
C ASP A 392 -29.48 -19.72 -23.88
N PRO A 393 -29.83 -18.47 -23.51
CA PRO A 393 -30.45 -17.51 -24.43
C PRO A 393 -29.61 -17.15 -25.67
N ASP A 394 -28.28 -17.30 -25.59
CA ASP A 394 -27.32 -17.04 -26.66
C ASP A 394 -27.09 -18.28 -27.56
N LYS A 395 -27.85 -19.36 -27.30
CA LYS A 395 -27.87 -20.65 -28.01
C LYS A 395 -26.55 -21.43 -27.90
N ASN A 396 -25.88 -21.29 -26.76
CA ASN A 396 -24.74 -22.08 -26.33
C ASN A 396 -25.16 -23.17 -25.36
N LEU A 397 -24.35 -24.23 -25.24
CA LEU A 397 -24.51 -25.21 -24.16
C LEU A 397 -24.35 -24.55 -22.78
N ILE A 398 -25.24 -24.88 -21.85
CA ILE A 398 -25.10 -24.46 -20.44
C ILE A 398 -23.87 -25.11 -19.78
N HIS A 399 -23.45 -24.54 -18.65
CA HIS A 399 -22.36 -25.06 -17.82
C HIS A 399 -21.04 -25.31 -18.60
N PRO A 400 -20.48 -24.30 -19.28
CA PRO A 400 -19.22 -24.42 -20.00
C PRO A 400 -18.07 -24.76 -19.05
N ALA A 401 -17.34 -25.83 -19.39
CA ALA A 401 -16.23 -26.34 -18.61
C ALA A 401 -15.14 -26.96 -19.49
N PHE A 402 -13.91 -26.91 -18.99
CA PHE A 402 -12.72 -27.44 -19.63
C PHE A 402 -11.90 -28.26 -18.64
N ASP A 403 -11.31 -29.37 -19.09
CA ASP A 403 -10.19 -29.99 -18.39
C ASP A 403 -8.94 -29.13 -18.61
N VAL A 404 -8.14 -28.93 -17.55
CA VAL A 404 -6.80 -28.36 -17.67
C VAL A 404 -5.79 -29.52 -17.66
N LEU A 405 -5.03 -29.68 -18.73
CA LEU A 405 -4.07 -30.76 -18.94
C LEU A 405 -2.63 -30.20 -18.93
N ASN A 406 -1.67 -30.97 -18.43
CA ASN A 406 -0.24 -30.70 -18.54
C ASN A 406 0.46 -31.93 -19.15
N ILE A 407 1.33 -31.70 -20.13
CA ILE A 407 2.01 -32.75 -20.89
C ILE A 407 3.38 -33.05 -20.28
N GLY A 408 3.67 -34.32 -19.97
CA GLY A 408 4.91 -34.72 -19.34
C GLY A 408 5.24 -36.20 -19.56
N GLY A 409 6.47 -36.49 -19.99
CA GLY A 409 6.86 -37.83 -20.41
C GLY A 409 6.11 -38.28 -21.66
N THR A 410 5.57 -39.49 -21.65
CA THR A 410 4.86 -40.11 -22.79
C THR A 410 3.33 -39.91 -22.74
N SER A 411 2.81 -39.12 -21.80
CA SER A 411 1.38 -38.89 -21.63
C SER A 411 1.05 -37.45 -21.22
N PHE A 412 -0.24 -37.14 -21.12
CA PHE A 412 -0.74 -35.93 -20.49
C PHE A 412 -1.47 -36.26 -19.19
N ARG A 413 -1.42 -35.35 -18.23
CA ARG A 413 -2.09 -35.45 -16.92
C ARG A 413 -3.10 -34.33 -16.78
N ARG A 414 -4.34 -34.64 -16.39
CA ARG A 414 -5.30 -33.63 -15.93
C ARG A 414 -4.80 -33.04 -14.60
N ILE A 415 -4.50 -31.73 -14.60
CA ILE A 415 -4.08 -30.97 -13.40
C ILE A 415 -5.25 -30.26 -12.72
N GLY A 416 -6.40 -30.15 -13.39
CA GLY A 416 -7.64 -29.67 -12.82
C GLY A 416 -8.71 -29.49 -13.88
N TYR A 417 -9.68 -28.66 -13.55
CA TYR A 417 -10.80 -28.23 -14.37
C TYR A 417 -10.91 -26.72 -14.30
N TRP A 418 -11.55 -26.13 -15.29
CA TRP A 418 -12.08 -24.77 -15.23
C TRP A 418 -13.57 -24.81 -15.56
N SER A 419 -14.37 -23.98 -14.91
CA SER A 419 -15.75 -23.70 -15.33
C SER A 419 -16.12 -22.25 -15.03
N ASN A 420 -17.07 -21.69 -15.78
CA ASN A 420 -17.60 -20.35 -15.51
C ASN A 420 -18.32 -20.22 -14.14
N TYR A 421 -18.56 -21.34 -13.45
CA TYR A 421 -19.25 -21.44 -12.17
C TYR A 421 -18.29 -21.40 -10.95
N SER A 422 -17.04 -21.83 -11.16
CA SER A 422 -16.06 -22.09 -10.09
C SER A 422 -14.68 -21.48 -10.32
N GLY A 423 -14.34 -21.06 -11.54
CA GLY A 423 -12.95 -20.86 -11.94
C GLY A 423 -12.18 -22.19 -11.91
N LEU A 424 -10.87 -22.13 -11.64
CA LEU A 424 -9.97 -23.27 -11.59
C LEU A 424 -10.19 -24.15 -10.35
N SER A 425 -10.37 -25.46 -10.53
CA SER A 425 -10.53 -26.40 -9.42
C SER A 425 -9.92 -27.78 -9.69
N VAL A 426 -9.54 -28.49 -8.64
CA VAL A 426 -9.21 -29.92 -8.70
C VAL A 426 -10.44 -30.84 -8.56
N VAL A 427 -11.59 -30.27 -8.19
CA VAL A 427 -12.88 -30.97 -8.05
C VAL A 427 -13.63 -30.91 -9.38
N SER A 428 -14.31 -32.00 -9.78
CA SER A 428 -15.02 -32.03 -11.06
C SER A 428 -16.24 -31.09 -11.07
N PRO A 429 -16.60 -30.50 -12.23
CA PRO A 429 -17.64 -29.48 -12.30
C PRO A 429 -19.01 -29.97 -11.80
N GLU A 430 -19.37 -31.24 -12.01
CA GLU A 430 -20.67 -31.81 -11.65
C GLU A 430 -20.91 -31.87 -10.12
N ILE A 431 -19.83 -31.93 -9.34
CA ILE A 431 -19.87 -31.85 -7.87
C ILE A 431 -20.01 -30.39 -7.42
N LEU A 432 -19.46 -29.45 -8.20
CA LEU A 432 -19.47 -28.02 -7.88
C LEU A 432 -20.82 -27.38 -8.24
N TYR A 433 -21.49 -27.79 -9.33
CA TYR A 433 -22.84 -27.33 -9.70
C TYR A 433 -23.93 -27.67 -8.67
N GLN A 434 -23.66 -28.57 -7.71
CA GLN A 434 -24.56 -28.91 -6.60
C GLN A 434 -24.45 -27.94 -5.41
N LYS A 435 -23.49 -27.02 -5.45
CA LYS A 435 -23.19 -26.02 -4.41
C LYS A 435 -23.40 -24.62 -5.01
N PRO A 436 -23.60 -23.55 -4.21
CA PRO A 436 -23.62 -22.19 -4.76
C PRO A 436 -22.31 -21.84 -5.48
N PRO A 437 -22.35 -20.98 -6.51
CA PRO A 437 -21.17 -20.61 -7.29
C PRO A 437 -20.17 -19.84 -6.42
N ASN A 438 -18.89 -20.13 -6.60
CA ASN A 438 -17.82 -19.54 -5.82
C ASN A 438 -16.52 -19.51 -6.64
N THR A 439 -16.15 -18.31 -7.07
CA THR A 439 -15.00 -18.02 -7.94
C THR A 439 -13.86 -17.32 -7.19
N SER A 440 -13.87 -17.31 -5.84
CA SER A 440 -12.87 -16.59 -5.06
C SER A 440 -11.46 -17.16 -5.28
N THR A 441 -10.46 -16.27 -5.38
CA THR A 441 -9.05 -16.64 -5.59
C THR A 441 -8.52 -17.65 -4.56
N SER A 442 -9.03 -17.60 -3.33
CA SER A 442 -8.71 -18.55 -2.25
C SER A 442 -9.17 -19.99 -2.49
N ASN A 443 -10.16 -20.22 -3.36
CA ASN A 443 -10.66 -21.54 -3.73
C ASN A 443 -10.12 -22.02 -5.09
N GLN A 444 -9.40 -21.17 -5.82
CA GLN A 444 -8.83 -21.52 -7.11
C GLN A 444 -7.58 -22.39 -6.94
N HIS A 445 -7.63 -23.62 -7.43
CA HIS A 445 -6.58 -24.62 -7.20
C HIS A 445 -6.36 -25.54 -8.40
N LEU A 446 -5.09 -25.76 -8.74
CA LEU A 446 -4.64 -26.79 -9.69
C LEU A 446 -3.58 -27.68 -9.02
N TYR A 447 -3.43 -28.91 -9.51
CA TYR A 447 -2.27 -29.73 -9.19
C TYR A 447 -0.99 -29.16 -9.81
N GLY A 448 0.16 -29.47 -9.19
CA GLY A 448 1.47 -28.99 -9.63
C GLY A 448 1.77 -29.32 -11.09
N VAL A 449 2.36 -28.32 -11.78
CA VAL A 449 2.66 -28.32 -13.21
C VAL A 449 4.14 -28.65 -13.42
N ILE A 450 4.44 -29.48 -14.43
CA ILE A 450 5.78 -29.64 -14.97
C ILE A 450 5.90 -28.65 -16.14
N TRP A 451 6.94 -27.82 -16.13
CA TRP A 451 7.19 -26.79 -17.14
C TRP A 451 8.23 -27.26 -18.16
N PRO A 452 8.33 -26.58 -19.33
CA PRO A 452 9.41 -26.82 -20.29
C PRO A 452 10.79 -26.77 -19.62
N GLY A 453 11.72 -27.61 -20.07
CA GLY A 453 13.00 -27.83 -19.38
C GLY A 453 12.92 -28.69 -18.10
N GLU A 454 11.86 -29.51 -17.95
CA GLU A 454 11.70 -30.52 -16.87
C GLU A 454 11.70 -29.96 -15.44
N THR A 455 11.34 -28.68 -15.27
CA THR A 455 11.29 -28.02 -13.96
C THR A 455 9.88 -27.96 -13.37
N THR A 456 9.77 -28.07 -12.05
CA THR A 456 8.53 -27.80 -11.29
C THR A 456 8.46 -26.37 -10.76
N ALA A 457 9.56 -25.62 -10.83
CA ALA A 457 9.58 -24.22 -10.43
C ALA A 457 8.80 -23.37 -11.45
N ARG A 458 7.81 -22.61 -10.98
CA ARG A 458 6.97 -21.72 -11.80
C ARG A 458 7.86 -20.73 -12.58
N PRO A 459 7.81 -20.71 -13.93
CA PRO A 459 8.52 -19.73 -14.73
C PRO A 459 8.05 -18.31 -14.40
N ARG A 460 8.98 -17.35 -14.42
CA ARG A 460 8.68 -15.92 -14.23
C ARG A 460 7.74 -15.35 -15.31
N GLY A 461 7.68 -15.99 -16.48
CA GLY A 461 6.82 -15.59 -17.59
C GLY A 461 7.33 -14.41 -18.43
N TRP A 462 8.46 -13.81 -18.07
CA TRP A 462 9.11 -12.75 -18.84
C TRP A 462 10.65 -12.78 -18.70
N VAL A 463 11.35 -12.19 -19.66
CA VAL A 463 12.79 -11.91 -19.67
C VAL A 463 13.05 -10.51 -20.20
N PHE A 464 14.18 -9.90 -19.84
CA PHE A 464 14.65 -8.69 -20.53
C PHE A 464 14.85 -9.00 -22.02
N PRO A 465 14.54 -8.05 -22.91
CA PRO A 465 14.50 -8.34 -24.34
C PRO A 465 15.91 -8.62 -24.87
N ASN A 466 16.03 -9.68 -25.67
CA ASN A 466 17.29 -10.08 -26.31
C ASN A 466 17.80 -9.07 -27.37
N ASN A 467 17.09 -7.95 -27.56
CA ASN A 467 17.53 -6.82 -28.39
C ASN A 467 18.74 -6.06 -27.81
N GLY A 468 19.15 -6.36 -26.59
CA GLY A 468 20.36 -5.80 -25.96
C GLY A 468 20.22 -4.36 -25.48
N LYS A 469 19.01 -3.81 -25.39
CA LYS A 469 18.77 -2.48 -24.81
C LYS A 469 18.72 -2.57 -23.28
N PRO A 470 19.67 -1.96 -22.54
CA PRO A 470 19.59 -1.87 -21.09
C PRO A 470 18.50 -0.87 -20.65
N LEU A 471 17.97 -1.06 -19.44
CA LEU A 471 17.03 -0.13 -18.81
C LEU A 471 17.66 1.26 -18.67
N ARG A 472 16.92 2.30 -19.07
CA ARG A 472 17.27 3.71 -18.95
C ARG A 472 16.85 4.20 -17.56
N ILE A 473 17.78 4.20 -16.62
CA ILE A 473 17.53 4.63 -15.24
C ILE A 473 17.90 6.11 -15.10
N ALA A 474 16.92 6.96 -14.83
CA ALA A 474 17.16 8.35 -14.54
C ALA A 474 17.70 8.53 -13.10
N VAL A 475 18.72 9.38 -12.95
CA VAL A 475 19.39 9.63 -11.67
C VAL A 475 19.50 11.15 -11.44
N PRO A 476 19.02 11.71 -10.32
CA PRO A 476 19.03 13.15 -10.10
C PRO A 476 20.46 13.70 -9.96
N ASN A 477 20.84 14.64 -10.82
CA ASN A 477 22.16 15.27 -10.83
C ASN A 477 22.23 16.40 -9.79
N ARG A 478 22.35 16.04 -8.51
CA ARG A 478 22.34 17.00 -7.40
C ARG A 478 23.57 17.89 -7.36
N VAL A 479 23.35 19.14 -6.93
CA VAL A 479 24.38 20.18 -6.79
C VAL A 479 24.87 20.29 -5.34
N PHE A 480 24.00 19.97 -4.38
CA PHE A 480 24.31 19.83 -2.95
C PHE A 480 23.60 18.62 -2.34
N TYR A 481 24.13 18.15 -1.20
CA TYR A 481 23.90 16.80 -0.66
C TYR A 481 24.31 15.68 -1.66
N LYS A 482 25.58 15.72 -2.06
CA LYS A 482 26.20 14.82 -3.06
C LYS A 482 26.49 13.41 -2.52
N GLU A 483 26.34 13.25 -1.21
CA GLU A 483 26.45 12.02 -0.46
C GLU A 483 25.31 11.06 -0.82
N PHE A 484 24.11 11.58 -1.13
CA PHE A 484 22.97 10.76 -1.53
C PHE A 484 23.04 10.33 -3.00
N VAL A 485 23.27 11.30 -3.90
CA VAL A 485 23.43 11.07 -5.34
C VAL A 485 24.35 12.13 -5.95
N ALA A 486 25.35 11.71 -6.72
CA ALA A 486 26.22 12.59 -7.49
C ALA A 486 26.77 11.93 -8.77
N LYS A 487 27.16 12.76 -9.74
CA LYS A 487 27.97 12.35 -10.87
C LYS A 487 29.36 11.86 -10.42
N ASP A 488 29.81 10.72 -10.93
CA ASP A 488 31.19 10.26 -10.79
C ASP A 488 31.96 10.30 -12.12
N LYS A 489 33.29 10.14 -12.04
CA LYS A 489 34.18 10.06 -13.21
C LYS A 489 34.42 8.62 -13.68
N ASN A 490 34.27 7.63 -12.80
CA ASN A 490 34.44 6.22 -13.13
C ASN A 490 33.09 5.64 -13.59
N PRO A 491 33.09 4.57 -14.42
CA PRO A 491 31.89 3.78 -14.67
C PRO A 491 31.27 3.27 -13.35
N PRO A 492 29.94 3.31 -13.19
CA PRO A 492 28.93 3.56 -14.22
C PRO A 492 28.54 5.05 -14.41
N GLY A 493 29.32 5.99 -13.86
CA GLY A 493 29.15 7.45 -14.05
C GLY A 493 28.37 8.16 -12.94
N VAL A 494 27.91 7.43 -11.93
CA VAL A 494 27.14 7.92 -10.77
C VAL A 494 27.64 7.25 -9.49
N LYS A 495 27.39 7.89 -8.34
CA LYS A 495 27.66 7.36 -7.00
C LYS A 495 26.76 8.01 -5.95
N GLY A 496 26.74 7.44 -4.75
CA GLY A 496 26.04 7.98 -3.58
C GLY A 496 25.26 6.89 -2.86
N TYR A 497 24.77 7.21 -1.66
CA TYR A 497 23.96 6.32 -0.82
C TYR A 497 22.84 5.61 -1.61
N CYS A 498 22.06 6.35 -2.39
CA CYS A 498 20.91 5.77 -3.10
C CYS A 498 21.32 4.83 -4.25
N ILE A 499 22.49 5.06 -4.86
CA ILE A 499 23.06 4.18 -5.89
C ILE A 499 23.55 2.88 -5.25
N ASP A 500 24.30 2.97 -4.14
CA ASP A 500 24.80 1.79 -3.43
C ASP A 500 23.65 0.91 -2.91
N VAL A 501 22.56 1.50 -2.39
CA VAL A 501 21.35 0.75 -1.99
C VAL A 501 20.71 0.05 -3.19
N PHE A 502 20.56 0.75 -4.33
CA PHE A 502 19.96 0.18 -5.54
C PHE A 502 20.78 -0.97 -6.12
N GLU A 503 22.10 -0.79 -6.27
CA GLU A 503 23.02 -1.85 -6.74
C GLU A 503 23.04 -3.05 -5.77
N SER A 504 23.02 -2.81 -4.46
CA SER A 504 22.95 -3.89 -3.47
C SER A 504 21.64 -4.67 -3.58
N ALA A 505 20.52 -3.99 -3.86
CA ALA A 505 19.22 -4.64 -4.06
C ALA A 505 19.18 -5.43 -5.38
N LEU A 506 19.80 -4.91 -6.45
CA LEU A 506 19.96 -5.64 -7.72
C LEU A 506 20.79 -6.93 -7.55
N ASN A 507 21.85 -6.90 -6.75
CA ASN A 507 22.70 -8.06 -6.51
C ASN A 507 22.02 -9.20 -5.74
N LEU A 508 20.87 -8.94 -5.09
CA LEU A 508 20.04 -9.98 -4.44
C LEU A 508 19.04 -10.63 -5.42
N LEU A 509 18.82 -10.05 -6.60
CA LEU A 509 17.91 -10.61 -7.59
C LEU A 509 18.50 -11.88 -8.22
N PRO A 510 17.71 -12.95 -8.44
CA PRO A 510 18.20 -14.21 -9.01
C PRO A 510 18.46 -14.13 -10.52
N TYR A 511 18.57 -12.93 -11.09
CA TYR A 511 18.74 -12.66 -12.51
C TYR A 511 19.46 -11.32 -12.74
N PRO A 512 20.24 -11.17 -13.82
CA PRO A 512 20.86 -9.88 -14.14
C PRO A 512 19.81 -8.86 -14.61
N VAL A 513 20.02 -7.59 -14.24
CA VAL A 513 19.25 -6.44 -14.72
C VAL A 513 20.17 -5.51 -15.51
N PRO A 514 20.27 -5.65 -16.84
CA PRO A 514 21.07 -4.77 -17.67
C PRO A 514 20.49 -3.35 -17.63
N HIS A 515 21.26 -2.38 -17.15
CA HIS A 515 20.79 -0.99 -16.98
C HIS A 515 21.90 0.02 -17.28
N THR A 516 21.50 1.26 -17.55
CA THR A 516 22.39 2.41 -17.75
C THR A 516 21.84 3.61 -17.01
N TYR A 517 22.70 4.34 -16.31
CA TYR A 517 22.32 5.54 -15.59
C TYR A 517 22.38 6.78 -16.50
N ILE A 518 21.33 7.58 -16.46
CA ILE A 518 21.20 8.84 -17.19
C ILE A 518 20.98 9.96 -16.18
N LEU A 519 21.93 10.88 -16.11
CA LEU A 519 21.84 12.03 -15.20
C LEU A 519 20.74 13.00 -15.62
N TYR A 520 19.88 13.36 -14.67
CA TYR A 520 18.73 14.23 -14.86
C TYR A 520 18.93 15.58 -14.14
N GLY A 521 18.69 16.69 -14.84
CA GLY A 521 18.89 18.05 -14.34
C GLY A 521 20.11 18.76 -14.93
N ASN A 522 20.13 20.09 -14.82
CA ASN A 522 21.13 20.95 -15.47
C ASN A 522 22.52 20.95 -14.78
N GLY A 523 22.64 20.42 -13.57
CA GLY A 523 23.89 20.44 -12.79
C GLY A 523 24.27 21.82 -12.25
N ILE A 524 23.35 22.79 -12.28
CA ILE A 524 23.48 24.16 -11.74
C ILE A 524 22.54 24.34 -10.55
N HIS A 525 21.33 23.78 -10.63
CA HIS A 525 20.33 23.71 -9.57
C HIS A 525 19.95 22.25 -9.32
N ASN A 526 19.41 21.92 -8.14
CA ASN A 526 18.83 20.59 -7.92
C ASN A 526 17.61 20.39 -8.84
N PRO A 527 17.42 19.18 -9.40
CA PRO A 527 16.31 18.91 -10.32
C PRO A 527 14.95 18.93 -9.63
N ASP A 528 13.88 19.18 -10.40
CA ASP A 528 12.51 18.95 -9.92
C ASP A 528 12.22 17.43 -9.95
N PHE A 529 12.07 16.85 -8.76
CA PHE A 529 11.75 15.45 -8.57
C PHE A 529 10.34 15.06 -9.08
N SER A 530 9.44 16.03 -9.22
CA SER A 530 8.08 15.81 -9.71
C SER A 530 8.06 15.68 -11.24
N ASP A 531 8.84 16.51 -11.94
CA ASP A 531 9.06 16.36 -13.38
C ASP A 531 9.86 15.07 -13.69
N LEU A 532 10.93 14.77 -12.94
CA LEU A 532 11.66 13.49 -13.05
C LEU A 532 10.72 12.27 -13.03
N VAL A 533 9.80 12.21 -12.06
CA VAL A 533 8.82 11.13 -11.95
C VAL A 533 7.78 11.17 -13.07
N TYR A 534 7.39 12.35 -13.55
CA TYR A 534 6.54 12.49 -14.73
C TYR A 534 7.23 11.95 -16.00
N GLN A 535 8.55 12.16 -16.17
CA GLN A 535 9.30 11.58 -17.30
C GLN A 535 9.35 10.04 -17.28
N VAL A 536 9.35 9.41 -16.11
CA VAL A 536 9.17 7.95 -15.97
C VAL A 536 7.76 7.55 -16.43
N ALA A 537 6.71 8.26 -15.97
CA ALA A 537 5.33 8.01 -16.39
C ALA A 537 5.10 8.20 -17.90
N GLN A 538 5.89 9.05 -18.58
CA GLN A 538 5.87 9.23 -20.03
C GLN A 538 6.73 8.21 -20.83
N ASN A 539 7.32 7.19 -20.18
CA ASN A 539 8.19 6.20 -20.81
C ASN A 539 9.46 6.79 -21.48
N ASN A 540 9.87 8.00 -21.06
CA ASN A 540 11.17 8.57 -21.44
C ASN A 540 12.32 7.92 -20.66
N PHE A 541 12.02 7.40 -19.47
CA PHE A 541 12.88 6.56 -18.65
C PHE A 541 12.12 5.33 -18.15
N ASP A 542 12.85 4.24 -17.89
CA ASP A 542 12.26 2.96 -17.48
C ASP A 542 12.13 2.88 -15.95
N ALA A 543 13.00 3.60 -15.24
CA ALA A 543 12.94 3.84 -13.80
C ALA A 543 13.63 5.18 -13.44
N ALA A 544 13.41 5.65 -12.22
CA ALA A 544 14.23 6.69 -11.59
C ALA A 544 14.76 6.24 -10.22
N VAL A 545 16.07 6.38 -10.02
CA VAL A 545 16.80 5.94 -8.83
C VAL A 545 17.48 7.14 -8.20
N GLY A 546 17.19 7.37 -6.92
CA GLY A 546 17.68 8.50 -6.15
C GLY A 546 16.78 8.75 -4.95
N ASP A 547 17.03 9.85 -4.27
CA ASP A 547 16.34 10.39 -3.10
C ASP A 547 14.93 10.93 -3.40
N ILE A 548 14.09 10.08 -4.01
CA ILE A 548 12.75 10.42 -4.47
C ILE A 548 11.73 10.12 -3.37
N THR A 549 11.21 11.16 -2.73
CA THR A 549 10.14 11.02 -1.72
C THR A 549 8.85 10.45 -2.31
N ILE A 550 8.32 9.41 -1.67
CA ILE A 550 7.03 8.80 -1.98
C ILE A 550 5.91 9.74 -1.49
N VAL A 551 5.13 10.29 -2.42
CA VAL A 551 3.99 11.18 -2.13
C VAL A 551 2.77 10.85 -2.98
N THR A 552 1.57 11.14 -2.45
CA THR A 552 0.27 10.73 -3.00
C THR A 552 0.02 11.14 -4.47
N ASN A 553 0.59 12.25 -4.95
CA ASN A 553 0.44 12.64 -6.35
C ASN A 553 1.38 11.88 -7.30
N ARG A 554 2.52 11.37 -6.81
CA ARG A 554 3.46 10.55 -7.59
C ARG A 554 2.96 9.10 -7.70
N THR A 555 2.46 8.51 -6.62
CA THR A 555 1.93 7.13 -6.58
C THR A 555 0.66 6.90 -7.43
N LYS A 556 0.05 7.96 -7.97
CA LYS A 556 -1.05 7.89 -8.95
C LYS A 556 -0.57 7.57 -10.36
N ILE A 557 0.67 7.91 -10.72
CA ILE A 557 1.19 7.86 -12.10
C ILE A 557 2.38 6.89 -12.28
N VAL A 558 3.07 6.55 -11.20
CA VAL A 558 4.17 5.56 -11.16
C VAL A 558 4.00 4.63 -9.98
N ASP A 559 4.69 3.49 -10.02
CA ASP A 559 4.83 2.62 -8.86
C ASP A 559 6.17 2.85 -8.19
N PHE A 560 6.22 2.65 -6.87
CA PHE A 560 7.42 2.79 -6.06
C PHE A 560 7.79 1.47 -5.41
N THR A 561 9.09 1.30 -5.12
CA THR A 561 9.52 0.28 -4.17
C THR A 561 9.02 0.57 -2.76
N GLN A 562 9.13 -0.41 -1.86
CA GLN A 562 9.17 -0.13 -0.42
C GLN A 562 10.22 0.95 -0.11
N PRO A 563 9.97 1.83 0.88
CA PRO A 563 10.91 2.87 1.24
C PRO A 563 12.18 2.26 1.84
N TYR A 564 13.34 2.73 1.38
CA TYR A 564 14.65 2.29 1.88
C TYR A 564 15.27 3.27 2.89
N MET A 565 14.65 4.43 3.10
CA MET A 565 15.01 5.37 4.18
C MET A 565 13.81 6.24 4.55
N GLU A 566 13.67 6.56 5.84
CA GLU A 566 12.68 7.50 6.36
C GLU A 566 13.12 8.94 6.04
N SER A 567 12.19 9.80 5.58
CA SER A 567 12.51 11.11 5.01
C SER A 567 11.47 12.19 5.34
N GLY A 568 10.90 12.12 6.54
CA GLY A 568 9.89 13.09 6.96
C GLY A 568 10.39 14.52 7.08
N LEU A 569 9.47 15.48 6.91
CA LEU A 569 9.75 16.90 7.04
C LEU A 569 9.92 17.30 8.51
N VAL A 570 10.99 18.04 8.77
CA VAL A 570 11.33 18.62 10.07
C VAL A 570 11.54 20.12 9.97
N VAL A 571 11.40 20.82 11.09
CA VAL A 571 11.60 22.28 11.17
C VAL A 571 12.94 22.56 11.85
N VAL A 572 13.81 23.35 11.22
CA VAL A 572 15.11 23.78 11.78
C VAL A 572 15.08 25.26 12.13
N ALA A 573 15.52 25.60 13.35
CA ALA A 573 15.53 26.98 13.84
C ALA A 573 16.83 27.30 14.63
N PRO A 574 17.25 28.57 14.70
CA PRO A 574 18.35 28.99 15.55
C PRO A 574 17.95 28.94 17.02
N VAL A 575 18.83 28.40 17.87
CA VAL A 575 18.58 28.21 19.30
C VAL A 575 19.44 29.17 20.13
N LYS A 576 18.89 29.71 21.20
CA LYS A 576 19.63 30.58 22.14
C LYS A 576 19.71 29.95 23.52
N MET A 577 20.92 29.88 24.07
CA MET A 577 21.15 29.56 25.47
C MET A 577 20.63 30.69 26.37
N GLN A 578 19.79 30.36 27.36
CA GLN A 578 19.48 31.32 28.42
C GLN A 578 20.72 31.55 29.29
N LYS A 579 21.11 32.82 29.47
CA LYS A 579 22.12 33.20 30.46
C LYS A 579 21.57 32.98 31.87
N SER A 580 22.44 32.56 32.78
CA SER A 580 22.11 32.33 34.19
C SER A 580 21.45 33.56 34.83
N ASN A 581 20.44 33.32 35.68
CA ASN A 581 19.72 34.39 36.37
C ASN A 581 20.21 34.50 37.83
N PRO A 582 20.80 35.64 38.27
CA PRO A 582 21.31 35.82 39.63
C PRO A 582 20.26 35.70 40.75
N TRP A 583 18.97 35.74 40.39
CA TRP A 583 17.82 35.62 41.31
C TRP A 583 17.15 34.24 41.23
N ALA A 584 17.82 33.24 40.65
CA ALA A 584 17.28 31.88 40.50
C ALA A 584 16.76 31.27 41.82
N PHE A 585 17.34 31.64 42.97
CA PHE A 585 16.90 31.18 44.29
C PHE A 585 15.47 31.60 44.68
N LEU A 586 14.87 32.60 44.05
CA LEU A 586 13.47 32.99 44.31
C LEU A 586 12.46 32.25 43.43
N LYS A 587 12.90 31.64 42.31
CA LYS A 587 12.04 30.92 41.36
C LYS A 587 11.37 29.61 41.87
N PRO A 588 11.93 28.82 42.82
CA PRO A 588 11.36 27.53 43.20
C PRO A 588 9.93 27.59 43.75
N PHE A 589 9.50 28.74 44.28
CA PHE A 589 8.15 28.98 44.77
C PHE A 589 7.54 30.23 44.14
N THR A 590 6.23 30.17 43.87
CA THR A 590 5.46 31.31 43.38
C THR A 590 5.28 32.37 44.48
N VAL A 591 5.05 33.62 44.10
CA VAL A 591 4.82 34.73 45.06
C VAL A 591 3.68 34.41 46.06
N PRO A 592 2.52 33.84 45.65
CA PRO A 592 1.50 33.40 46.60
C PRO A 592 2.01 32.37 47.61
N MET A 593 2.85 31.41 47.21
CA MET A 593 3.39 30.39 48.11
C MET A 593 4.34 30.99 49.15
N TRP A 594 5.20 31.93 48.76
CA TRP A 594 6.05 32.69 49.70
C TRP A 594 5.20 33.45 50.73
N CYS A 595 4.13 34.13 50.29
CA CYS A 595 3.23 34.87 51.17
C CYS A 595 2.45 33.95 52.14
N VAL A 596 1.89 32.84 51.65
CA VAL A 596 1.16 31.86 52.48
C VAL A 596 2.10 31.24 53.52
N THR A 597 3.29 30.83 53.11
CA THR A 597 4.31 30.25 54.00
C THR A 597 4.68 31.25 55.11
N GLY A 598 4.97 32.52 54.75
CA GLY A 598 5.26 33.59 55.71
C GLY A 598 4.10 33.87 56.68
N ALA A 599 2.85 33.86 56.21
CA ALA A 599 1.68 34.04 57.06
C ALA A 599 1.49 32.87 58.04
N PHE A 600 1.70 31.63 57.59
CA PHE A 600 1.60 30.44 58.45
C PHE A 600 2.71 30.38 59.51
N PHE A 601 3.94 30.84 59.20
CA PHE A 601 4.98 31.05 60.23
C PHE A 601 4.45 31.95 61.36
N LEU A 602 3.89 33.12 61.04
CA LEU A 602 3.36 34.04 62.08
C LEU A 602 2.19 33.42 62.85
N PHE A 603 1.28 32.73 62.16
CA PHE A 603 0.14 32.06 62.78
C PHE A 603 0.56 30.96 63.76
N VAL A 604 1.44 30.03 63.35
CA VAL A 604 1.91 28.94 64.22
C VAL A 604 2.75 29.47 65.38
N GLY A 605 3.57 30.51 65.16
CA GLY A 605 4.28 31.21 66.23
C GLY A 605 3.32 31.77 67.29
N ALA A 606 2.20 32.38 66.86
CA ALA A 606 1.17 32.88 67.78
C ALA A 606 0.41 31.74 68.50
N VAL A 607 0.08 30.64 67.81
CA VAL A 607 -0.60 29.48 68.41
C VAL A 607 0.28 28.80 69.47
N VAL A 608 1.56 28.54 69.16
CA VAL A 608 2.51 27.95 70.13
C VAL A 608 2.72 28.92 71.31
N TRP A 609 2.82 30.22 71.05
CA TRP A 609 2.87 31.22 72.12
C TRP A 609 1.63 31.17 73.03
N ILE A 610 0.41 31.13 72.51
CA ILE A 610 -0.82 31.01 73.33
C ILE A 610 -0.79 29.75 74.21
N LEU A 611 -0.34 28.62 73.66
CA LEU A 611 -0.33 27.32 74.35
C LEU A 611 0.80 27.19 75.40
N GLU A 612 1.96 27.81 75.17
CA GLU A 612 3.11 27.78 76.10
C GLU A 612 3.10 28.93 77.12
N HIS A 613 2.52 30.10 76.79
CA HIS A 613 2.59 31.33 77.60
C HIS A 613 2.07 31.17 79.04
N ARG A 614 1.13 30.24 79.27
CA ARG A 614 0.57 29.98 80.60
C ARG A 614 1.46 29.07 81.48
N ILE A 615 2.30 28.24 80.87
CA ILE A 615 3.03 27.15 81.54
C ILE A 615 4.53 27.43 81.60
N ASN A 616 5.09 28.05 80.56
CA ASN A 616 6.52 28.06 80.31
C ASN A 616 7.15 29.45 80.58
N HIS A 617 8.16 29.50 81.44
CA HIS A 617 8.75 30.75 81.91
C HIS A 617 9.60 31.48 80.85
N GLU A 618 10.09 30.77 79.82
CA GLU A 618 10.89 31.36 78.74
C GLU A 618 10.06 32.34 77.88
N PHE A 619 8.75 32.09 77.73
CA PHE A 619 7.80 32.90 76.96
C PHE A 619 7.19 34.09 77.75
N ARG A 620 7.76 34.45 78.90
CA ARG A 620 7.35 35.61 79.73
C ARG A 620 8.32 36.80 79.63
N GLY A 621 7.75 38.01 79.61
CA GLY A 621 8.48 39.27 79.56
C GLY A 621 7.57 40.45 79.20
N PRO A 622 8.11 41.68 79.08
CA PRO A 622 7.35 42.84 78.59
C PRO A 622 6.88 42.60 77.14
N PRO A 623 5.80 43.25 76.67
CA PRO A 623 5.15 42.91 75.39
C PRO A 623 6.07 42.98 74.16
N ARG A 624 7.06 43.89 74.17
CA ARG A 624 8.11 43.95 73.13
C ARG A 624 8.99 42.70 73.08
N LYS A 625 9.31 42.09 74.24
CA LYS A 625 10.11 40.85 74.30
C LYS A 625 9.30 39.67 73.77
N GLN A 626 7.99 39.62 74.07
CA GLN A 626 7.08 38.55 73.64
C GLN A 626 6.84 38.53 72.12
N LEU A 627 6.64 39.70 71.50
CA LEU A 627 6.57 39.80 70.03
C LEU A 627 7.87 39.35 69.36
N ILE A 628 9.02 39.65 69.96
CA ILE A 628 10.32 39.19 69.48
C ILE A 628 10.45 37.66 69.61
N THR A 629 10.03 37.03 70.72
CA THR A 629 10.05 35.56 70.81
C THR A 629 9.08 34.88 69.86
N ILE A 630 7.88 35.43 69.62
CA ILE A 630 6.95 34.88 68.60
C ILE A 630 7.61 34.83 67.21
N PHE A 631 8.18 35.96 66.77
CA PHE A 631 8.87 36.03 65.47
C PHE A 631 10.13 35.15 65.42
N TRP A 632 10.95 35.21 66.47
CA TRP A 632 12.23 34.50 66.51
C TRP A 632 12.06 32.99 66.60
N PHE A 633 11.18 32.50 67.48
CA PHE A 633 10.86 31.08 67.60
C PHE A 633 10.31 30.52 66.29
N SER A 634 9.33 31.22 65.71
CA SER A 634 8.74 30.80 64.44
C SER A 634 9.77 30.72 63.31
N PHE A 635 10.58 31.76 63.13
CA PHE A 635 11.63 31.79 62.11
C PHE A 635 12.73 30.75 62.37
N SER A 636 13.07 30.46 63.64
CA SER A 636 14.09 29.46 63.97
C SER A 636 13.65 28.03 63.67
N THR A 637 12.33 27.76 63.66
CA THR A 637 11.77 26.46 63.22
C THR A 637 12.12 26.15 61.76
N MET A 638 12.18 27.17 60.89
CA MET A 638 12.47 27.01 59.45
C MET A 638 13.85 26.40 59.18
N PHE A 639 14.82 26.74 60.02
CA PHE A 639 16.22 26.31 59.90
C PHE A 639 16.59 25.21 60.91
N PHE A 640 15.60 24.52 61.49
CA PHE A 640 15.77 23.50 62.53
C PHE A 640 16.60 23.96 63.76
N SER A 641 16.66 25.28 64.01
CA SER A 641 17.46 25.89 65.08
C SER A 641 16.60 26.13 66.33
N HIS A 642 16.05 25.04 66.88
CA HIS A 642 15.24 25.11 68.10
C HIS A 642 16.11 25.36 69.34
N ARG A 643 15.84 26.45 70.05
CA ARG A 643 16.59 26.86 71.26
C ARG A 643 15.74 26.94 72.53
N GLU A 644 14.41 26.88 72.41
CA GLU A 644 13.45 27.00 73.51
C GLU A 644 12.66 25.69 73.63
N ASN A 645 12.53 25.14 74.84
CA ASN A 645 11.93 23.82 75.07
C ASN A 645 10.42 23.94 75.35
N THR A 646 9.59 23.37 74.48
CA THR A 646 8.12 23.34 74.68
C THR A 646 7.71 22.35 75.77
N GLN A 647 6.93 22.80 76.75
CA GLN A 647 6.48 22.01 77.89
C GLN A 647 5.04 21.50 77.75
N SER A 648 4.19 22.17 76.95
CA SER A 648 2.80 21.81 76.72
C SER A 648 2.68 20.59 75.80
N THR A 649 1.86 19.61 76.17
CA THR A 649 1.57 18.43 75.34
C THR A 649 0.87 18.81 74.03
N LEU A 650 -0.07 19.78 74.09
CA LEU A 650 -0.73 20.33 72.91
C LEU A 650 0.23 21.21 72.07
N GLY A 651 1.12 21.96 72.73
CA GLY A 651 2.17 22.73 72.05
C GLY A 651 3.13 21.83 71.26
N ARG A 652 3.54 20.71 71.84
CA ARG A 652 4.36 19.68 71.16
C ARG A 652 3.65 19.04 69.97
N LEU A 653 2.35 18.73 70.08
CA LEU A 653 1.58 18.19 68.95
C LEU A 653 1.59 19.14 67.74
N VAL A 654 1.25 20.41 67.97
CA VAL A 654 1.27 21.46 66.94
C VAL A 654 2.66 21.64 66.34
N LEU A 655 3.71 21.63 67.18
CA LEU A 655 5.09 21.77 66.75
C LEU A 655 5.61 20.59 65.93
N ILE A 656 5.23 19.35 66.26
CA ILE A 656 5.60 18.16 65.48
C ILE A 656 4.97 18.21 64.07
N ILE A 657 3.67 18.56 63.99
CA ILE A 657 2.98 18.73 62.70
C ILE A 657 3.62 19.88 61.90
N TRP A 658 3.96 20.99 62.57
CA TRP A 658 4.63 22.11 61.92
C TRP A 658 6.03 21.76 61.38
N LEU A 659 6.84 21.04 62.16
CA LEU A 659 8.15 20.58 61.71
C LEU A 659 8.07 19.64 60.51
N PHE A 660 7.04 18.80 60.44
CA PHE A 660 6.77 17.97 59.27
C PHE A 660 6.43 18.81 58.02
N VAL A 661 5.61 19.87 58.18
CA VAL A 661 5.31 20.83 57.10
C VAL A 661 6.58 21.58 56.65
N VAL A 662 7.38 22.08 57.58
CA VAL A 662 8.66 22.77 57.28
C VAL A 662 9.65 21.83 56.57
N LEU A 663 9.73 20.56 56.97
CA LEU A 663 10.56 19.55 56.31
C LEU A 663 10.14 19.35 54.84
N ILE A 664 8.84 19.25 54.57
CA ILE A 664 8.31 19.14 53.20
C ILE A 664 8.65 20.40 52.39
N ILE A 665 8.43 21.60 52.94
CA ILE A 665 8.72 22.87 52.26
C ILE A 665 10.22 22.98 51.92
N ASN A 666 11.11 22.71 52.87
CA ASN A 666 12.56 22.77 52.63
C ASN A 666 13.04 21.71 51.62
N SER A 667 12.49 20.50 51.68
CA SER A 667 12.78 19.42 50.72
C SER A 667 12.31 19.80 49.30
N SER A 668 11.07 20.25 49.15
CA SER A 668 10.51 20.68 47.86
C SER A 668 11.21 21.91 47.28
N TYR A 669 11.61 22.87 48.12
CA TYR A 669 12.44 24.00 47.69
C TYR A 669 13.77 23.53 47.12
N THR A 670 14.45 22.62 47.83
CA THR A 670 15.76 22.10 47.43
C THR A 670 15.67 21.30 46.13
N ALA A 671 14.68 20.42 45.99
CA ALA A 671 14.46 19.63 44.78
C ALA A 671 14.10 20.49 43.55
N SER A 672 13.25 21.50 43.73
CA SER A 672 12.91 22.43 42.65
C SER A 672 14.09 23.31 42.26
N LEU A 673 14.88 23.80 43.23
CA LEU A 673 16.07 24.60 42.95
C LEU A 673 17.16 23.79 42.24
N THR A 674 17.42 22.55 42.65
CA THR A 674 18.39 21.68 41.97
C THR A 674 17.95 21.36 40.55
N SER A 675 16.67 21.04 40.33
CA SER A 675 16.11 20.83 38.97
C SER A 675 16.28 22.06 38.06
N ILE A 676 15.97 23.26 38.57
CA ILE A 676 16.13 24.52 37.82
C ILE A 676 17.60 24.84 37.50
N LEU A 677 18.54 24.40 38.34
CA LEU A 677 19.98 24.63 38.15
C LEU A 677 20.68 23.55 37.31
N THR A 678 20.11 22.35 37.18
CA THR A 678 20.67 21.26 36.35
C THR A 678 20.13 21.24 34.93
N VAL A 679 18.91 21.72 34.69
CA VAL A 679 18.33 21.78 33.33
C VAL A 679 18.72 23.08 32.62
N GLN A 680 19.69 22.99 31.69
CA GLN A 680 19.96 24.08 30.76
C GLN A 680 18.77 24.30 29.81
N GLN A 681 17.94 25.32 30.07
CA GLN A 681 16.82 25.66 29.20
C GLN A 681 17.29 26.42 27.96
N LEU A 682 17.34 25.71 26.85
CA LEU A 682 17.44 26.29 25.51
C LEU A 682 16.07 26.83 25.08
N THR A 683 16.03 28.07 24.59
CA THR A 683 14.78 28.66 24.06
C THR A 683 14.92 29.03 22.59
N SER A 684 14.19 28.31 21.73
CA SER A 684 13.84 28.76 20.38
C SER A 684 12.58 29.64 20.42
N GLY A 685 12.41 30.51 19.43
CA GLY A 685 11.17 31.28 19.24
C GLY A 685 10.07 30.52 18.49
N ILE A 686 10.36 29.28 18.08
CA ILE A 686 9.55 28.41 17.22
C ILE A 686 9.57 27.03 17.87
N GLN A 687 8.39 26.47 18.14
CA GLN A 687 8.26 25.17 18.84
C GLN A 687 8.00 24.00 17.89
N GLY A 688 7.69 24.27 16.62
CA GLY A 688 7.39 23.28 15.59
C GLY A 688 6.60 23.91 14.43
N ILE A 689 6.02 23.07 13.57
CA ILE A 689 5.27 23.49 12.39
C ILE A 689 4.04 24.37 12.73
N ASP A 690 3.32 24.07 13.81
CA ASP A 690 2.14 24.85 14.25
C ASP A 690 2.48 26.32 14.53
N SER A 691 3.69 26.58 15.06
CA SER A 691 4.19 27.95 15.29
C SER A 691 4.42 28.71 13.98
N LEU A 692 4.77 28.00 12.90
CA LEU A 692 4.95 28.57 11.57
C LEU A 692 3.63 28.78 10.84
N ILE A 693 2.65 27.87 11.00
CA ILE A 693 1.30 28.03 10.46
C ILE A 693 0.62 29.26 11.09
N ALA A 694 0.64 29.36 12.43
CA ALA A 694 0.02 30.47 13.17
C ALA A 694 0.77 31.82 13.03
N GLY A 695 2.07 31.79 12.71
CA GLY A 695 2.87 32.99 12.49
C GLY A 695 2.79 33.53 11.05
N ASN A 696 3.18 34.79 10.83
CA ASN A 696 3.37 35.37 9.49
C ASN A 696 4.87 35.53 9.14
N GLN A 697 5.64 34.49 9.41
CA GLN A 697 7.10 34.49 9.30
C GLN A 697 7.55 33.84 7.98
N LYS A 698 8.70 34.26 7.44
CA LYS A 698 9.29 33.65 6.24
C LYS A 698 9.92 32.29 6.57
N ILE A 699 9.76 31.33 5.66
CA ILE A 699 10.20 29.93 5.80
C ILE A 699 11.12 29.61 4.63
N GLY A 700 12.29 29.02 4.91
CA GLY A 700 13.19 28.50 3.89
C GLY A 700 12.81 27.08 3.49
N VAL A 701 12.90 26.76 2.20
CA VAL A 701 12.60 25.44 1.63
C VAL A 701 13.64 25.11 0.57
N GLN A 702 14.06 23.85 0.46
CA GLN A 702 14.98 23.41 -0.59
C GLN A 702 14.40 23.66 -1.99
N GLU A 703 15.19 24.20 -2.91
CA GLU A 703 14.82 24.17 -4.34
C GLU A 703 14.67 22.71 -4.84
N GLY A 704 13.62 22.45 -5.62
CA GLY A 704 13.27 21.12 -6.14
C GLY A 704 12.54 20.18 -5.16
N SER A 705 12.43 20.51 -3.86
CA SER A 705 11.76 19.65 -2.88
C SER A 705 10.24 19.71 -2.97
N PHE A 706 9.59 18.57 -2.68
CA PHE A 706 8.13 18.47 -2.57
C PHE A 706 7.56 19.30 -1.40
N ALA A 707 8.40 19.67 -0.44
CA ALA A 707 8.04 20.47 0.72
C ALA A 707 7.35 21.80 0.34
N TRP A 708 7.73 22.41 -0.79
CA TRP A 708 7.07 23.64 -1.27
C TRP A 708 5.58 23.42 -1.50
N ASN A 709 5.22 22.38 -2.25
CA ASN A 709 3.83 22.05 -2.56
C ASN A 709 3.10 21.58 -1.30
N TYR A 710 3.75 20.80 -0.43
CA TYR A 710 3.15 20.37 0.83
C TYR A 710 2.79 21.55 1.76
N LEU A 711 3.68 22.53 1.92
CA LEU A 711 3.41 23.73 2.72
C LEU A 711 2.30 24.60 2.12
N THR A 712 2.22 24.70 0.79
CA THR A 712 1.24 25.54 0.09
C THR A 712 -0.13 24.87 0.00
N ASP A 713 -0.20 23.63 -0.48
CA ASP A 713 -1.44 22.93 -0.81
C ASP A 713 -2.12 22.29 0.41
N GLU A 714 -1.34 21.61 1.28
CA GLU A 714 -1.87 20.87 2.43
C GLU A 714 -1.96 21.78 3.67
N LEU A 715 -0.90 22.56 3.95
CA LEU A 715 -0.85 23.44 5.13
C LEU A 715 -1.33 24.89 4.87
N ASN A 716 -1.72 25.22 3.63
CA ASN A 716 -2.29 26.53 3.26
C ASN A 716 -1.37 27.73 3.61
N ILE A 717 -0.04 27.54 3.59
CA ILE A 717 0.92 28.62 3.80
C ILE A 717 1.08 29.42 2.50
N ALA A 718 0.84 30.74 2.56
CA ALA A 718 0.98 31.61 1.40
C ALA A 718 2.40 31.59 0.81
N GLU A 719 2.51 31.34 -0.50
CA GLU A 719 3.79 31.25 -1.23
C GLU A 719 4.73 32.45 -1.02
N SER A 720 4.17 33.65 -0.81
CA SER A 720 4.94 34.89 -0.55
C SER A 720 5.77 34.85 0.74
N ARG A 721 5.53 33.85 1.61
CA ARG A 721 6.31 33.56 2.81
C ARG A 721 7.44 32.55 2.57
N LEU A 722 7.36 31.76 1.50
CA LEU A 722 8.32 30.70 1.21
C LEU A 722 9.51 31.27 0.44
N VAL A 723 10.72 30.79 0.77
CA VAL A 723 11.97 31.22 0.16
C VAL A 723 12.73 29.99 -0.30
N LYS A 724 12.97 29.87 -1.62
CA LYS A 724 13.79 28.80 -2.17
C LYS A 724 15.25 29.01 -1.80
N LEU A 725 15.90 27.97 -1.30
CA LEU A 725 17.31 27.94 -0.92
C LEU A 725 18.08 26.97 -1.83
N GLN A 726 19.25 27.39 -2.31
CA GLN A 726 19.97 26.74 -3.41
C GLN A 726 21.31 26.11 -3.00
N SER A 727 21.73 26.29 -1.75
CA SER A 727 22.95 25.72 -1.19
C SER A 727 22.84 25.50 0.33
N GLN A 728 23.75 24.70 0.88
CA GLN A 728 23.84 24.42 2.31
C GLN A 728 24.32 25.66 3.10
N GLU A 729 25.13 26.50 2.46
CA GLU A 729 25.58 27.79 2.98
C GLU A 729 24.42 28.79 3.06
N ASP A 730 23.51 28.81 2.06
CA ASP A 730 22.30 29.63 2.10
C ASP A 730 21.40 29.28 3.30
N TYR A 731 21.36 28.01 3.72
CA TYR A 731 20.60 27.59 4.90
C TYR A 731 21.11 28.29 6.16
N ALA A 732 22.42 28.20 6.41
CA ALA A 732 23.06 28.86 7.54
C ALA A 732 22.91 30.39 7.47
N ILE A 733 23.18 31.00 6.31
CA ILE A 733 23.08 32.45 6.11
C ILE A 733 21.64 32.96 6.31
N ALA A 734 20.64 32.24 5.81
CA ALA A 734 19.24 32.62 5.93
C ALA A 734 18.73 32.51 7.39
N LEU A 735 19.15 31.48 8.12
CA LEU A 735 18.83 31.32 9.55
C LEU A 735 19.56 32.34 10.43
N GLN A 736 20.84 32.63 10.17
CA GLN A 736 21.62 33.62 10.93
C GLN A 736 21.12 35.05 10.76
N LYS A 737 20.73 35.45 9.54
CA LYS A 737 20.11 36.78 9.28
C LYS A 737 18.77 36.94 9.99
N GLY A 738 17.99 35.86 10.08
CA GLY A 738 16.66 35.85 10.70
C GLY A 738 15.65 36.75 9.99
N THR A 739 14.39 36.73 10.45
CA THR A 739 13.30 37.53 9.86
C THR A 739 13.55 39.04 9.83
N LYS A 740 14.31 39.57 10.81
CA LYS A 740 14.63 41.00 10.90
C LYS A 740 15.75 41.44 9.95
N GLY A 741 16.65 40.52 9.57
CA GLY A 741 17.77 40.78 8.64
C GLY A 741 17.46 40.40 7.19
N GLY A 742 16.19 40.16 6.84
CA GLY A 742 15.77 39.73 5.51
C GLY A 742 15.96 38.23 5.23
N GLY A 743 16.37 37.44 6.22
CA GLY A 743 16.45 35.98 6.17
C GLY A 743 15.12 35.30 6.52
N VAL A 744 15.21 34.03 6.95
CA VAL A 744 14.06 33.18 7.30
C VAL A 744 13.97 32.96 8.82
N ALA A 745 12.81 32.54 9.32
CA ALA A 745 12.62 32.22 10.73
C ALA A 745 13.05 30.79 11.06
N ALA A 746 12.73 29.88 10.13
CA ALA A 746 13.07 28.47 10.16
C ALA A 746 13.22 27.96 8.72
N ILE A 747 13.80 26.77 8.59
CA ILE A 747 13.84 25.99 7.35
C ILE A 747 12.98 24.75 7.55
N VAL A 748 12.28 24.33 6.50
CA VAL A 748 11.54 23.07 6.43
C VAL A 748 12.14 22.22 5.33
N ASP A 749 12.61 21.03 5.69
CA ASP A 749 13.24 20.09 4.77
C ASP A 749 13.17 18.65 5.30
N GLU A 750 13.56 17.66 4.49
CA GLU A 750 13.56 16.24 4.87
C GLU A 750 14.70 15.93 5.87
N LEU A 751 14.41 15.08 6.86
CA LEU A 751 15.31 14.77 7.98
C LEU A 751 16.74 14.37 7.56
N PRO A 752 16.98 13.47 6.57
CA PRO A 752 18.34 13.07 6.19
C PRO A 752 19.22 14.23 5.69
N TYR A 753 18.64 15.22 5.00
CA TYR A 753 19.37 16.43 4.60
C TYR A 753 19.72 17.31 5.81
N ILE A 754 18.79 17.40 6.77
CA ILE A 754 18.96 18.20 7.98
C ILE A 754 20.02 17.62 8.91
N GLU A 755 20.12 16.30 9.06
CA GLU A 755 21.17 15.68 9.87
C GLU A 755 22.57 16.02 9.35
N LEU A 756 22.77 15.95 8.03
CA LEU A 756 24.02 16.35 7.37
C LEU A 756 24.29 17.86 7.53
N PHE A 757 23.26 18.70 7.40
CA PHE A 757 23.37 20.15 7.65
C PHE A 757 23.78 20.46 9.11
N LEU A 758 23.16 19.82 10.10
CA LEU A 758 23.44 20.04 11.52
C LEU A 758 24.86 19.60 11.91
N ALA A 759 25.33 18.50 11.34
CA ALA A 759 26.72 18.05 11.47
C ALA A 759 27.73 19.10 10.98
N SER A 760 27.49 19.66 9.79
CA SER A 760 28.37 20.66 9.18
C SER A 760 28.43 22.00 9.93
N THR A 761 27.43 22.29 10.77
CA THR A 761 27.23 23.59 11.43
C THR A 761 27.50 23.56 12.93
N ASN A 762 28.17 22.52 13.45
CA ASN A 762 28.57 22.39 14.87
C ASN A 762 27.42 22.66 15.86
N CYS A 763 26.18 22.26 15.54
CA CYS A 763 24.99 22.43 16.38
C CYS A 763 24.60 23.90 16.71
N GLU A 764 24.95 24.91 15.89
CA GLU A 764 24.39 26.27 16.04
C GLU A 764 22.85 26.30 15.88
N PHE A 765 22.31 25.39 15.08
CA PHE A 765 20.89 25.19 14.83
C PHE A 765 20.42 23.87 15.44
N ARG A 766 19.11 23.69 15.61
CA ARG A 766 18.51 22.39 15.93
C ARG A 766 17.17 22.21 15.22
N THR A 767 16.76 20.96 15.08
CA THR A 767 15.38 20.58 14.85
C THR A 767 14.49 21.05 16.02
N VAL A 768 13.30 21.55 15.71
CA VAL A 768 12.30 22.02 16.67
C VAL A 768 10.93 21.41 16.35
N GLY A 769 10.27 20.89 17.38
CA GLY A 769 9.03 20.11 17.23
C GLY A 769 9.32 18.65 16.88
N GLN A 770 8.29 17.95 16.40
CA GLN A 770 8.39 16.59 15.88
C GLN A 770 8.34 16.62 14.34
N GLU A 771 8.84 15.55 13.72
CA GLU A 771 8.57 15.24 12.33
C GLU A 771 7.05 15.18 12.08
N PHE A 772 6.57 15.90 11.06
CA PHE A 772 5.13 16.06 10.82
C PHE A 772 4.62 15.36 9.55
N THR A 773 5.50 14.72 8.77
CA THR A 773 5.11 13.87 7.63
C THR A 773 5.84 12.54 7.70
N ARG A 774 5.13 11.41 7.84
CA ARG A 774 5.75 10.09 7.75
C ARG A 774 5.93 9.68 6.30
N SER A 775 7.05 10.09 5.72
CA SER A 775 7.44 9.85 4.33
C SER A 775 8.75 9.06 4.28
N GLY A 776 9.06 8.50 3.11
CA GLY A 776 10.34 7.84 2.86
C GLY A 776 10.73 7.92 1.40
N TRP A 777 11.99 7.62 1.11
CA TRP A 777 12.52 7.54 -0.25
C TRP A 777 12.35 6.14 -0.83
N GLY A 778 11.92 6.07 -2.08
CA GLY A 778 11.78 4.82 -2.82
C GLY A 778 12.11 5.03 -4.30
N PHE A 779 12.49 3.95 -4.99
CA PHE A 779 12.80 4.03 -6.41
C PHE A 779 11.51 3.98 -7.23
N ALA A 780 11.39 4.85 -8.24
CA ALA A 780 10.20 4.98 -9.06
C ALA A 780 10.31 4.16 -10.34
N PHE A 781 9.24 3.44 -10.69
CA PHE A 781 9.14 2.61 -11.89
C PHE A 781 7.86 2.94 -12.67
N GLN A 782 7.84 2.59 -13.95
CA GLN A 782 6.61 2.61 -14.73
C GLN A 782 5.52 1.76 -14.05
N ARG A 783 4.26 2.18 -14.25
CA ARG A 783 3.08 1.54 -13.66
C ARG A 783 3.01 0.06 -14.05
N ASP A 784 2.66 -0.80 -13.09
CA ASP A 784 2.60 -2.25 -13.18
C ASP A 784 3.95 -2.95 -13.51
N SER A 785 5.09 -2.26 -13.29
CA SER A 785 6.42 -2.85 -13.48
C SER A 785 6.71 -3.98 -12.47
N PRO A 786 7.06 -5.21 -12.92
CA PRO A 786 7.36 -6.32 -12.02
C PRO A 786 8.64 -6.08 -11.20
N LEU A 787 9.58 -5.30 -11.73
CA LEU A 787 10.86 -5.02 -11.10
C LEU A 787 10.71 -4.21 -9.79
N ALA A 788 9.66 -3.39 -9.67
CA ALA A 788 9.35 -2.65 -8.44
C ALA A 788 8.99 -3.59 -7.27
N VAL A 789 8.35 -4.72 -7.55
CA VAL A 789 7.96 -5.73 -6.55
C VAL A 789 9.17 -6.57 -6.14
N ASP A 790 9.95 -7.04 -7.11
CA ASP A 790 11.16 -7.82 -6.86
C ASP A 790 12.19 -7.00 -6.06
N LEU A 791 12.43 -5.74 -6.45
CA LEU A 791 13.31 -4.83 -5.70
C LEU A 791 12.77 -4.45 -4.32
N SER A 792 11.44 -4.34 -4.14
CA SER A 792 10.86 -4.14 -2.82
C SER A 792 11.22 -5.28 -1.87
N THR A 793 11.21 -6.52 -2.37
CA THR A 793 11.58 -7.70 -1.58
C THR A 793 13.09 -7.70 -1.27
N ALA A 794 13.93 -7.32 -2.25
CA ALA A 794 15.37 -7.18 -2.03
C ALA A 794 15.72 -6.06 -1.02
N ILE A 795 15.03 -4.91 -1.05
CA ILE A 795 15.22 -3.81 -0.08
C ILE A 795 14.84 -4.26 1.34
N LEU A 796 13.74 -5.01 1.50
CA LEU A 796 13.39 -5.59 2.80
C LEU A 796 14.48 -6.55 3.29
N GLN A 797 15.02 -7.40 2.41
CA GLN A 797 16.13 -8.30 2.76
C GLN A 797 17.42 -7.56 3.16
N LEU A 798 17.73 -6.41 2.53
CA LEU A 798 18.85 -5.53 2.92
C LEU A 798 18.63 -4.86 4.28
N SER A 799 17.38 -4.63 4.67
CA SER A 799 17.02 -4.12 5.99
C SER A 799 17.18 -5.22 7.05
N GLU A 800 16.62 -6.40 6.80
CA GLU A 800 16.69 -7.57 7.71
C GLU A 800 18.11 -8.08 7.95
N ASN A 801 18.99 -8.03 6.94
CA ASN A 801 20.39 -8.49 7.06
C ASN A 801 21.37 -7.41 7.58
N GLY A 802 20.89 -6.17 7.75
CA GLY A 802 21.67 -5.03 8.22
C GLY A 802 22.66 -4.42 7.21
N ASP A 803 22.63 -4.82 5.93
CA ASP A 803 23.47 -4.19 4.90
C ASP A 803 23.04 -2.75 4.60
N LEU A 804 21.74 -2.46 4.71
CA LEU A 804 21.21 -1.09 4.57
C LEU A 804 21.85 -0.13 5.59
N GLN A 805 22.06 -0.58 6.84
CA GLN A 805 22.76 0.19 7.86
C GLN A 805 24.25 0.37 7.54
N LYS A 806 24.92 -0.66 6.99
CA LYS A 806 26.34 -0.54 6.58
C LYS A 806 26.52 0.49 5.46
N ILE A 807 25.56 0.55 4.52
CA ILE A 807 25.55 1.56 3.45
C ILE A 807 25.24 2.94 4.02
N HIS A 808 24.31 3.05 4.97
CA HIS A 808 24.04 4.29 5.69
C HIS A 808 25.30 4.82 6.37
N ASP A 809 25.95 4.00 7.20
CA ASP A 809 27.13 4.40 7.96
C ASP A 809 28.32 4.76 7.05
N LYS A 810 28.50 4.05 5.92
CA LYS A 810 29.50 4.36 4.90
C LYS A 810 29.39 5.79 4.35
N TRP A 811 28.18 6.30 4.17
CA TRP A 811 27.94 7.62 3.56
C TRP A 811 27.65 8.73 4.60
N LEU A 812 27.08 8.38 5.75
CA LEU A 812 26.43 9.34 6.66
C LEU A 812 26.96 9.32 8.11
N SER A 813 27.78 8.34 8.53
CA SER A 813 28.22 8.20 9.94
C SER A 813 28.98 9.39 10.55
N ASN A 814 29.52 10.31 9.74
CA ASN A 814 30.16 11.53 10.22
C ASN A 814 29.14 12.63 10.64
N SER A 815 27.84 12.32 10.71
CA SER A 815 26.78 13.29 10.98
C SER A 815 26.41 13.50 12.46
N GLU A 816 26.92 12.68 13.39
CA GLU A 816 26.57 12.80 14.80
C GLU A 816 27.12 14.09 15.45
N CYS A 817 26.28 15.12 15.49
CA CYS A 817 26.59 16.37 16.18
C CYS A 817 26.52 16.18 17.71
N THR A 818 27.60 15.61 18.27
CA THR A 818 27.82 15.62 19.72
C THR A 818 28.04 17.07 20.18
N PRO A 819 27.23 17.60 21.11
CA PRO A 819 27.52 18.91 21.67
C PRO A 819 28.87 18.84 22.37
N ALA A 820 29.77 19.77 22.05
CA ALA A 820 31.00 19.95 22.79
C ALA A 820 30.67 20.48 24.20
N ILE A 821 30.27 19.55 25.09
CA ILE A 821 30.19 19.77 26.53
C ILE A 821 31.62 19.91 27.01
N SER A 822 32.17 21.12 26.91
CA SER A 822 33.36 21.46 27.67
C SER A 822 33.04 21.27 29.15
N ASP A 823 33.86 20.47 29.85
CA ASP A 823 33.63 20.05 31.24
C ASP A 823 33.26 21.21 32.19
N ASP A 824 33.77 22.42 31.91
CA ASP A 824 33.48 23.64 32.66
C ASP A 824 31.99 24.05 32.68
N GLN A 825 31.14 23.60 31.74
CA GLN A 825 29.71 23.93 31.72
C GLN A 825 28.87 23.21 32.78
N SER A 826 29.43 22.19 33.45
CA SER A 826 28.79 21.48 34.56
C SER A 826 28.91 22.22 35.91
N ARG A 827 29.69 23.31 35.96
CA ARG A 827 30.09 23.99 37.20
C ARG A 827 29.20 25.20 37.46
N LEU A 828 28.68 25.32 38.69
CA LEU A 828 27.88 26.47 39.12
C LEU A 828 28.72 27.75 39.11
N SER A 829 28.39 28.70 38.22
CA SER A 829 29.09 29.97 38.09
C SER A 829 28.68 31.00 39.15
N LEU A 830 29.56 31.98 39.41
CA LEU A 830 29.30 33.08 40.34
C LEU A 830 28.08 33.94 39.91
N ASP A 831 27.82 34.03 38.59
CA ASP A 831 26.67 34.73 38.01
C ASP A 831 25.33 34.19 38.52
N SER A 832 25.25 32.90 38.86
CA SER A 832 24.02 32.26 39.36
C SER A 832 23.73 32.59 40.84
N PHE A 833 24.72 33.04 41.61
CA PHE A 833 24.62 33.17 43.07
C PHE A 833 25.02 34.54 43.65
N TRP A 834 25.55 35.47 42.84
CA TRP A 834 25.99 36.77 43.32
C TRP A 834 24.90 37.56 44.09
N GLY A 835 23.62 37.38 43.74
CA GLY A 835 22.49 37.99 44.47
C GLY A 835 22.39 37.58 45.95
N LEU A 836 22.72 36.33 46.30
CA LEU A 836 22.75 35.88 47.70
C LEU A 836 23.92 36.50 48.48
N PHE A 837 25.11 36.56 47.86
CA PHE A 837 26.28 37.19 48.46
C PHE A 837 26.06 38.69 48.69
N LEU A 838 25.38 39.37 47.77
CA LEU A 838 24.98 40.77 47.92
C LEU A 838 24.07 40.99 49.13
N ILE A 839 23.03 40.15 49.30
CA ILE A 839 22.10 40.23 50.45
C ILE A 839 22.88 40.02 51.77
N CYS A 840 23.75 39.01 51.83
CA CYS A 840 24.57 38.74 53.01
C CYS A 840 25.52 39.90 53.34
N GLY A 841 26.17 40.48 52.32
CA GLY A 841 27.05 41.64 52.47
C GLY A 841 26.31 42.88 52.99
N ILE A 842 25.15 43.19 52.43
CA ILE A 842 24.30 44.32 52.89
C ILE A 842 23.83 44.09 54.32
N ALA A 843 23.34 42.88 54.66
CA ALA A 843 22.90 42.58 56.02
C ALA A 843 24.03 42.69 57.05
N SER A 844 25.23 42.18 56.72
CA SER A 844 26.41 42.28 57.58
C SER A 844 26.88 43.73 57.74
N PHE A 845 26.89 44.52 56.65
CA PHE A 845 27.23 45.94 56.71
C PHE A 845 26.22 46.73 57.54
N LEU A 846 24.91 46.49 57.39
CA LEU A 846 23.88 47.13 58.20
C LEU A 846 24.00 46.74 59.69
N ALA A 847 24.27 45.48 59.99
CA ALA A 847 24.49 45.01 61.36
C ALA A 847 25.71 45.69 62.00
N LEU A 848 26.84 45.77 61.28
CA LEU A 848 28.04 46.49 61.70
C LEU A 848 27.78 47.99 61.83
N ALA A 849 27.08 48.63 60.89
CA ALA A 849 26.75 50.05 60.95
C ALA A 849 25.83 50.39 62.14
N VAL A 850 24.87 49.51 62.47
CA VAL A 850 24.04 49.64 63.68
C VAL A 850 24.85 49.40 64.95
N PHE A 851 25.76 48.41 64.96
CA PHE A 851 26.67 48.16 66.08
C PHE A 851 27.60 49.37 66.32
N PHE A 852 28.31 49.84 65.30
CA PHE A 852 29.13 51.03 65.37
C PHE A 852 28.32 52.29 65.70
N CYS A 853 27.10 52.47 65.19
CA CYS A 853 26.21 53.55 65.65
C CYS A 853 25.88 53.46 67.15
N ARG A 854 25.68 52.25 67.69
CA ARG A 854 25.42 52.06 69.13
C ARG A 854 26.68 52.33 69.96
N VAL A 855 27.82 51.78 69.56
CA VAL A 855 29.12 52.01 70.22
C VAL A 855 29.48 53.50 70.16
N PHE A 856 29.32 54.16 69.02
CA PHE A 856 29.59 55.58 68.84
C PHE A 856 28.63 56.47 69.66
N LYS A 857 27.33 56.14 69.74
CA LYS A 857 26.40 56.84 70.65
C LYS A 857 26.70 56.60 72.14
N GLN A 858 27.24 55.43 72.51
CA GLN A 858 27.73 55.19 73.86
C GLN A 858 29.04 55.94 74.15
N TYR A 859 29.95 56.01 73.18
CA TYR A 859 31.22 56.74 73.26
C TYR A 859 31.03 58.26 73.31
N GLN A 860 30.12 58.82 72.50
CA GLN A 860 29.71 60.23 72.57
C GLN A 860 29.07 60.59 73.93
N ARG A 861 28.35 59.66 74.58
CA ARG A 861 27.89 59.84 75.97
C ARG A 861 29.00 59.70 77.01
N PHE A 862 30.16 59.15 76.64
CA PHE A 862 31.27 58.93 77.56
C PHE A 862 32.27 60.08 77.57
N SER A 863 32.45 60.79 76.45
CA SER A 863 33.52 61.76 76.19
C SER A 863 33.06 63.24 76.20
N PRO A 864 33.08 63.95 77.34
CA PRO A 864 33.15 65.41 77.37
C PRO A 864 34.61 65.89 77.21
N GLU A 865 34.75 67.04 76.54
CA GLU A 865 35.91 67.96 76.54
C GLU A 865 37.29 67.46 76.06
N SER A 866 37.72 67.96 74.89
CA SER A 866 38.80 68.98 74.84
C SER A 866 39.01 69.58 73.44
N ASN A 867 39.23 70.90 73.42
CA ASN A 867 39.90 71.74 72.41
C ASN A 867 39.22 72.07 71.07
N GLN A 868 39.06 73.39 70.82
CA GLN A 868 39.82 74.04 69.74
C GLN A 868 40.05 75.54 70.01
N GLU A 869 41.27 76.01 69.68
CA GLU A 869 41.79 77.38 69.80
C GLU A 869 42.01 78.02 68.42
N VAL A 870 42.06 79.37 68.36
CA VAL A 870 42.56 80.27 67.27
C VAL A 870 42.83 81.63 67.94
N GLU A 871 43.91 82.42 67.77
CA GLU A 871 45.30 82.33 67.26
C GLU A 871 46.12 83.41 68.06
N VAL A 872 47.46 83.54 68.03
CA VAL A 872 48.28 84.34 67.08
C VAL A 872 49.76 84.29 67.56
N GLU A 873 50.73 84.20 66.62
CA GLU A 873 52.19 84.60 66.58
C GLU A 873 53.07 84.62 67.87
N ASP A 874 54.38 84.33 67.89
CA ASP A 874 55.41 84.33 66.83
C ASP A 874 56.72 83.54 67.19
N ILE A 875 57.61 83.37 66.19
CA ILE A 875 59.07 83.08 66.24
C ILE A 875 59.58 81.62 66.45
N GLN A 876 60.53 81.26 65.57
CA GLN A 876 61.25 79.98 65.32
C GLN A 876 62.60 79.85 66.08
N PRO A 877 63.46 78.80 65.88
CA PRO A 877 63.25 77.42 65.34
C PRO A 877 63.93 76.29 66.17
N ALA A 878 63.59 75.00 65.91
CA ALA A 878 64.58 73.94 65.60
C ALA A 878 64.00 72.50 65.37
N SER A 879 64.22 71.99 64.15
CA SER A 879 64.48 70.58 63.81
C SER A 879 63.42 69.45 63.93
N SER A 880 63.30 68.74 62.80
CA SER A 880 63.06 67.28 62.63
C SER A 880 61.63 66.71 62.56
N ARG A 881 61.50 65.71 61.68
CA ARG A 881 60.27 65.03 61.22
C ARG A 881 59.84 63.93 62.20
N GLN A 882 58.53 63.69 62.40
CA GLN A 882 57.86 62.45 61.92
C GLN A 882 56.35 62.36 62.25
N THR A 883 55.68 61.51 61.47
CA THR A 883 54.24 61.22 61.39
C THR A 883 53.61 60.59 62.65
N THR A 884 52.40 61.04 63.03
CA THR A 884 51.56 60.39 64.05
C THR A 884 50.08 60.27 63.66
N ARG A 885 49.69 59.15 63.01
CA ARG A 885 48.28 58.79 62.76
C ARG A 885 47.93 57.40 63.33
N SER A 886 48.27 57.15 64.59
CA SER A 886 48.01 55.85 65.26
C SER A 886 47.95 55.93 66.80
N LYS A 887 47.04 56.76 67.35
CA LYS A 887 46.71 56.74 68.80
C LYS A 887 45.21 56.67 69.13
N SER A 888 44.32 57.16 68.26
CA SER A 888 42.86 57.14 68.51
C SER A 888 42.23 55.73 68.43
N ILE A 889 42.69 54.88 67.50
CA ILE A 889 42.04 53.59 67.21
C ILE A 889 42.20 52.57 68.35
N LYS A 890 43.37 52.54 69.03
CA LYS A 890 43.61 51.60 70.15
C LYS A 890 42.62 51.81 71.30
N HIS A 891 42.30 53.06 71.62
CA HIS A 891 41.40 53.40 72.73
C HIS A 891 39.92 53.08 72.44
N LEU A 892 39.57 52.84 71.17
CA LEU A 892 38.24 52.42 70.74
C LEU A 892 38.07 50.89 70.79
N PHE A 893 39.11 50.13 70.44
CA PHE A 893 39.09 48.67 70.62
C PHE A 893 39.00 48.27 72.11
N ASP A 894 39.76 48.93 72.99
CA ASP A 894 39.70 48.75 74.46
C ASP A 894 38.31 49.03 75.08
N PHE A 895 37.44 49.76 74.36
CA PHE A 895 36.06 50.01 74.75
C PHE A 895 35.09 48.96 74.18
N VAL A 896 35.36 48.44 72.99
CA VAL A 896 34.57 47.38 72.33
C VAL A 896 34.69 46.03 73.05
N ASP A 897 35.86 45.72 73.63
CA ASP A 897 36.09 44.47 74.37
C ASP A 897 35.46 44.44 75.78
N LYS A 898 34.95 45.57 76.30
CA LYS A 898 34.28 45.61 77.60
C LYS A 898 32.82 45.16 77.50
N LYS A 899 32.40 44.27 78.41
CA LYS A 899 31.03 43.72 78.40
C LYS A 899 29.99 44.82 78.58
N GLU A 900 28.90 44.77 77.82
CA GLU A 900 27.81 45.76 77.87
C GLU A 900 27.22 45.93 79.29
N ALA A 901 27.30 44.90 80.13
CA ALA A 901 26.90 44.95 81.54
C ALA A 901 27.78 45.89 82.39
N GLU A 902 29.10 45.89 82.17
CA GLU A 902 30.06 46.76 82.86
C GLU A 902 29.91 48.21 82.40
N ILE A 903 29.72 48.43 81.09
CA ILE A 903 29.44 49.77 80.52
C ILE A 903 28.14 50.33 81.10
N LYS A 904 27.09 49.51 81.26
CA LYS A 904 25.84 49.93 81.92
C LYS A 904 26.02 50.23 83.41
N GLN A 905 26.83 49.45 84.15
CA GLN A 905 27.14 49.77 85.55
C GLN A 905 27.95 51.07 85.68
N MET A 906 28.93 51.31 84.80
CA MET A 906 29.72 52.56 84.80
C MET A 906 28.86 53.79 84.44
N LEU A 907 27.97 53.69 83.44
CA LEU A 907 27.00 54.75 83.14
C LEU A 907 26.03 55.00 84.31
N LYS A 908 25.61 53.96 85.04
CA LYS A 908 24.76 54.10 86.22
C LYS A 908 25.50 54.76 87.40
N ARG A 909 26.83 54.60 87.49
CA ARG A 909 27.71 55.30 88.44
C ARG A 909 28.00 56.77 88.06
N LYS A 910 28.00 57.10 86.76
CA LYS A 910 28.24 58.47 86.26
C LYS A 910 27.02 59.40 86.37
N ASN A 911 25.81 58.83 86.47
CA ASN A 911 24.55 59.58 86.61
C ASN A 911 24.18 59.95 88.07
N SER A 912 25.05 59.66 89.05
CA SER A 912 24.77 59.88 90.48
C SER A 912 25.74 60.86 91.17
N SER A 913 26.42 61.70 90.40
CA SER A 913 27.42 62.66 90.89
C SER A 913 27.18 64.08 90.36
N ASP A 914 25.97 64.58 90.59
CA ASP A 914 25.66 66.03 90.54
C ASP A 914 24.39 66.31 91.36
N GLY A 915 24.50 67.13 92.40
CA GLY A 915 23.42 67.45 93.34
C GLY A 915 23.93 67.76 94.76
N PRO A 916 23.64 68.94 95.34
CA PRO A 916 24.19 69.38 96.63
C PRO A 916 23.49 68.78 97.86
N GLU A 917 24.17 68.90 99.01
CA GLU A 917 23.83 68.34 100.33
C GLU A 917 22.48 68.78 100.92
N PRO A 918 21.99 68.01 101.92
CA PRO A 918 21.69 68.65 103.21
C PRO A 918 22.32 67.95 104.43
N GLN A 919 22.22 68.62 105.59
CA GLN A 919 23.09 68.46 106.76
C GLN A 919 22.83 67.26 107.70
N THR A 920 23.92 66.85 108.36
CA THR A 920 24.12 66.04 109.58
C THR A 920 22.94 65.70 110.52
N SER A 921 22.91 64.45 111.01
CA SER A 921 23.00 64.15 112.46
C SER A 921 23.23 62.64 112.78
N GLN A 922 23.79 62.39 113.97
CA GLN A 922 24.48 61.19 114.50
C GLN A 922 23.63 59.91 114.72
N VAL A 923 24.26 58.72 114.76
CA VAL A 923 24.53 57.88 115.98
C VAL A 923 24.93 56.40 115.64
N SER A 924 26.05 55.95 116.25
CA SER A 924 26.54 54.61 116.65
C SER A 924 26.19 53.25 116.00
N ASP A 925 27.29 52.50 115.78
CA ASP A 925 27.63 51.12 116.21
C ASP A 925 26.88 49.86 115.72
N GLY A 926 27.67 48.80 115.46
CA GLY A 926 27.19 47.42 115.27
C GLY A 926 28.16 46.50 114.50
N HIS A 927 28.88 45.62 115.19
CA HIS A 927 29.94 44.78 114.61
C HIS A 927 29.42 43.51 113.89
N PHE A 928 30.23 43.04 112.93
CA PHE A 928 30.31 41.70 112.31
C PHE A 928 30.13 40.51 113.30
N PRO A 929 29.80 39.25 112.87
CA PRO A 929 30.61 38.53 111.86
C PRO A 929 29.99 37.39 111.01
N SER A 930 30.81 36.86 110.08
CA SER A 930 30.89 35.44 109.66
C SER A 930 29.74 34.89 108.78
N LEU A 931 29.90 33.83 107.96
CA LEU A 931 31.04 33.16 107.30
C LEU A 931 30.44 32.21 106.24
N SER A 932 31.12 31.96 105.11
CA SER A 932 30.91 30.80 104.17
C SER A 932 29.48 30.59 103.59
N SER A 933 29.29 30.13 102.35
CA SER A 933 30.16 29.39 101.41
C SER A 933 29.74 29.67 99.97
#